data_AF-G1X3M7-F1
#
_entry.id   AF-G1X3M7-F1
#
_cell.length_a   1.000
_cell.length_b   1.000
_cell.length_c   1.000
_cell.angle_alpha   90.00
_cell.angle_beta   90.00
_cell.angle_gamma   90.00
#
_symmetry.space_group_name_H-M   'P 1'
#
loop_
_entity.id
_entity.type
_entity.pdbx_description
1 polymer ?
#
loop_
_entity_poly.entity_id
_entity_poly.type
_entity_poly.pdbx_seq_one_letter_code
_entity_poly.pdbx_strand_id
1 'polypeptide(L)'
;MQRIRQERHGGSYTPGPDDFEDESEIRRSSAVNHRPGTLNPSHHGSYIFGTGAGGSTPHHQNAFPPTPHYYGQNYGYQSNQQEQRGAPIPLQVPQQHYYPSGSSEPSAHQWLEPPQRSPSPGQSVHSYELRPVSQGEGGDQEPVQKSSSRFTSQRNLVEDDAEVNDINGKTYNERPQRLMESTNQWHHSIFRWGTFDWVQNPAYIYDDTIQYRYRDFAARVCEKPRHERYLDHDDGRLRKLTVACADDIYQAPGTSTWRRTYVRNVSELKVRIATWIIDYNENPGTWKTYGIQVVRAFLASMLMVVFVWETGSNGSVKFSGRFAPFPYYYFGTAKVWRNQIENNGNKEIGNTNEYRVLKPRHLCFLRKPDSPKLQGYDVLSVEEWEKTDGKNMNLTYTFVAWSTIQFPTSSRRDMKALHQIAEKAARSAGVVAFWVSGSCMRVEEEEESDVFRIADVLRGASDLIIVLGQPPDEPQRLGVDELLKQWGERMWTFPEVLLSPGKEILVYIRGENSPIAINKNQFAGRVWEDAHESRQLVDSYIGTLGLSRLEKAVIALGCLYRRKTVEYLKGDQAYALMGLLRLRPQIDVTDTQFQAFARLSMANDSDALLERYICTLPKSIDQPWYNMEDTYESSLWDIYPYTQVAAVCDNDTVILDGAFAASVVWDSFFPINYTKNFSFIRKAALYLMNYNFFFLIISLLFFTFSILRPALFIGVILLLTFVAVLLRTPKLVKLAYGGKFSGQQAAMFGVEGYISAATVERALFGGAFGRMSWSINTSPLSRSILNSHGERIGIDPTRDPQVLEKVKRARYAKPGEMRIFTLIDTYNMEVTLFEAVNPPISFFLCASEGGMQRAVGCSYDWTAQTMYRETVLRLPTATLEFTYRVHRVKIGMRRPQWPCRHKDGETHMA
;
A
#
# COMPACT_ATOMS: atom_id res chain seq x y z
N MET A 1 5.49 -12.27 -49.70
CA MET A 1 6.85 -11.95 -49.26
C MET A 1 6.89 -11.99 -47.73
N GLN A 2 7.16 -13.15 -47.15
CA GLN A 2 7.36 -13.33 -45.71
C GLN A 2 8.77 -13.90 -45.51
N ARG A 3 9.62 -13.21 -44.75
CA ARG A 3 10.86 -13.73 -44.16
C ARG A 3 11.33 -12.76 -43.08
N ILE A 4 12.01 -13.31 -42.07
CA ILE A 4 12.39 -12.72 -40.75
C ILE A 4 11.34 -13.03 -39.66
N ARG A 5 11.37 -14.27 -39.16
CA ARG A 5 10.68 -14.72 -37.93
C ARG A 5 11.32 -16.01 -37.39
N GLN A 6 12.47 -15.87 -36.72
CA GLN A 6 13.29 -16.86 -36.01
C GLN A 6 14.10 -16.06 -34.96
N GLU A 7 14.61 -16.56 -33.83
CA GLU A 7 14.47 -17.83 -33.11
C GLU A 7 15.05 -17.56 -31.71
N ARG A 8 14.22 -17.57 -30.65
CA ARG A 8 14.70 -17.63 -29.25
C ARG A 8 13.65 -18.34 -28.42
N HIS A 9 13.90 -19.59 -28.08
CA HIS A 9 13.21 -20.31 -27.01
C HIS A 9 14.27 -20.86 -26.05
N GLY A 10 13.99 -20.78 -24.74
CA GLY A 10 14.62 -21.71 -23.79
C GLY A 10 14.20 -23.12 -24.21
N GLY A 11 15.13 -24.09 -24.19
CA GLY A 11 15.12 -25.24 -25.11
C GLY A 11 13.88 -26.15 -25.13
N SER A 12 12.82 -25.67 -25.77
CA SER A 12 11.73 -26.41 -26.37
C SER A 12 11.92 -26.47 -27.89
N TYR A 13 11.47 -27.57 -28.47
CA TYR A 13 11.70 -27.95 -29.85
C TYR A 13 10.62 -27.39 -30.78
N THR A 14 10.87 -27.39 -32.10
CA THR A 14 9.81 -27.23 -33.11
C THR A 14 9.84 -28.43 -34.04
N PRO A 15 8.69 -29.00 -34.42
CA PRO A 15 8.64 -30.33 -35.03
C PRO A 15 9.25 -30.35 -36.43
N GLY A 16 10.26 -31.19 -36.62
CA GLY A 16 10.71 -31.63 -37.93
C GLY A 16 9.96 -32.92 -38.35
N PRO A 17 9.56 -33.07 -39.61
CA PRO A 17 8.70 -34.19 -40.03
C PRO A 17 9.46 -35.51 -40.17
N ASP A 18 8.77 -36.57 -39.73
CA ASP A 18 8.79 -37.98 -40.12
C ASP A 18 10.12 -38.65 -40.52
N ASP A 19 10.46 -39.69 -39.77
CA ASP A 19 11.44 -40.70 -40.14
C ASP A 19 11.06 -41.40 -41.46
N PHE A 20 12.01 -41.49 -42.39
CA PHE A 20 11.99 -42.48 -43.46
C PHE A 20 12.86 -43.66 -43.06
N GLU A 21 12.24 -44.79 -42.73
CA GLU A 21 12.93 -46.08 -42.72
C GLU A 21 13.19 -46.57 -44.15
N ASP A 22 14.31 -47.28 -44.32
CA ASP A 22 14.62 -48.07 -45.51
C ASP A 22 13.57 -49.16 -45.70
N GLU A 23 13.09 -49.38 -46.94
CA GLU A 23 12.80 -50.76 -47.33
C GLU A 23 12.98 -51.02 -48.84
N SER A 24 13.64 -52.13 -49.14
CA SER A 24 13.92 -52.61 -50.48
C SER A 24 13.02 -53.78 -50.87
N GLU A 25 12.29 -53.60 -51.98
CA GLU A 25 11.87 -54.63 -52.93
C GLU A 25 10.85 -55.76 -52.55
N ILE A 26 9.81 -55.80 -53.41
CA ILE A 26 9.28 -57.01 -54.12
C ILE A 26 7.93 -57.67 -53.68
N ARG A 27 6.91 -57.30 -54.46
CA ARG A 27 5.85 -58.12 -55.12
C ARG A 27 4.55 -58.60 -54.40
N ARG A 28 3.46 -58.10 -55.01
CA ARG A 28 2.28 -58.81 -55.61
C ARG A 28 0.96 -58.94 -54.83
N SER A 29 -0.07 -58.27 -55.40
CA SER A 29 -1.50 -58.67 -55.53
C SER A 29 -2.28 -59.09 -54.27
N SER A 30 -3.46 -58.54 -54.00
CA SER A 30 -4.64 -58.54 -54.90
C SER A 30 -5.69 -57.49 -54.51
N ALA A 31 -6.59 -57.12 -55.43
CA ALA A 31 -7.62 -56.09 -55.21
C ALA A 31 -8.96 -56.65 -54.72
N VAL A 32 -9.68 -55.91 -53.85
CA VAL A 32 -11.16 -55.92 -53.76
C VAL A 32 -11.70 -54.51 -53.46
N ASN A 33 -12.75 -54.16 -54.21
CA ASN A 33 -13.57 -52.94 -54.24
C ASN A 33 -13.86 -52.14 -52.95
N HIS A 34 -13.90 -50.81 -53.11
CA HIS A 34 -14.67 -49.87 -52.29
C HIS A 34 -15.64 -49.04 -53.15
N ARG A 35 -16.87 -48.84 -52.67
CA ARG A 35 -17.75 -47.72 -53.04
C ARG A 35 -18.59 -47.27 -51.82
N PRO A 36 -19.07 -46.02 -51.77
CA PRO A 36 -19.25 -45.30 -50.51
C PRO A 36 -20.72 -45.21 -50.04
N GLY A 37 -20.89 -44.88 -48.76
CA GLY A 37 -22.19 -44.54 -48.15
C GLY A 37 -22.06 -43.30 -47.26
N THR A 38 -22.91 -42.31 -47.51
CA THR A 38 -23.06 -41.08 -46.71
C THR A 38 -24.36 -41.12 -45.88
N LEU A 39 -24.45 -40.17 -44.93
CA LEU A 39 -25.65 -39.64 -44.25
C LEU A 39 -26.09 -40.21 -42.88
N ASN A 40 -26.20 -39.22 -41.97
CA ASN A 40 -27.23 -38.95 -40.96
C ASN A 40 -26.97 -39.18 -39.44
N PRO A 41 -27.57 -38.32 -38.57
CA PRO A 41 -27.20 -38.18 -37.17
C PRO A 41 -28.20 -38.82 -36.18
N SER A 42 -27.75 -39.02 -34.94
CA SER A 42 -28.57 -39.34 -33.76
C SER A 42 -29.26 -38.09 -33.20
N HIS A 43 -30.58 -38.02 -33.02
CA HIS A 43 -31.51 -38.74 -32.12
C HIS A 43 -31.75 -38.06 -30.74
N HIS A 44 -32.87 -37.33 -30.67
CA HIS A 44 -33.61 -37.07 -29.44
C HIS A 44 -34.39 -38.33 -28.99
N GLY A 45 -34.71 -38.42 -27.70
CA GLY A 45 -35.65 -39.39 -27.12
C GLY A 45 -36.54 -38.76 -26.03
N SER A 46 -37.82 -39.10 -26.01
CA SER A 46 -38.85 -38.63 -25.06
C SER A 46 -40.02 -39.65 -24.97
N TYR A 47 -41.08 -39.36 -24.21
CA TYR A 47 -42.36 -40.10 -23.97
C TYR A 47 -42.34 -41.14 -22.79
N ILE A 48 -43.22 -41.16 -21.75
CA ILE A 48 -44.72 -41.07 -21.54
C ILE A 48 -45.37 -42.48 -21.41
N PHE A 49 -46.29 -42.87 -20.49
CA PHE A 49 -47.21 -42.24 -19.48
C PHE A 49 -47.24 -43.08 -18.15
N GLY A 50 -48.11 -42.96 -17.12
CA GLY A 50 -49.22 -42.04 -16.75
C GLY A 50 -50.23 -42.59 -15.71
N THR A 51 -50.93 -41.70 -14.96
CA THR A 51 -52.24 -41.83 -14.22
C THR A 51 -52.48 -42.83 -13.06
N GLY A 52 -53.07 -42.37 -11.92
CA GLY A 52 -53.86 -43.23 -10.99
C GLY A 52 -54.08 -42.71 -9.55
N ALA A 53 -55.30 -42.28 -9.22
CA ALA A 53 -55.75 -41.62 -7.97
C ALA A 53 -55.58 -42.34 -6.60
N GLY A 54 -55.58 -41.55 -5.50
CA GLY A 54 -55.77 -41.99 -4.11
C GLY A 54 -55.21 -40.97 -3.08
N GLY A 55 -56.02 -40.44 -2.16
CA GLY A 55 -55.62 -39.27 -1.35
C GLY A 55 -55.50 -39.49 0.16
N SER A 56 -54.64 -38.71 0.81
CA SER A 56 -54.75 -38.27 2.22
C SER A 56 -53.71 -37.18 2.57
N THR A 57 -54.15 -36.15 3.29
CA THR A 57 -53.35 -35.12 3.99
C THR A 57 -53.16 -35.52 5.47
N PRO A 58 -52.40 -34.81 6.35
CA PRO A 58 -51.55 -33.61 6.16
C PRO A 58 -50.12 -33.67 6.80
N HIS A 59 -49.21 -32.74 6.47
CA HIS A 59 -48.62 -31.74 7.40
C HIS A 59 -47.39 -30.94 6.89
N HIS A 60 -47.16 -29.77 7.52
CA HIS A 60 -45.96 -28.91 7.57
C HIS A 60 -45.56 -28.00 6.39
N GLN A 61 -46.31 -26.91 6.30
CA GLN A 61 -45.92 -25.48 6.20
C GLN A 61 -44.45 -25.05 5.95
N ASN A 62 -44.33 -24.03 5.09
CA ASN A 62 -43.17 -23.18 4.86
C ASN A 62 -42.68 -22.43 6.11
N ALA A 63 -41.36 -22.17 6.18
CA ALA A 63 -40.79 -21.11 7.02
C ALA A 63 -39.61 -20.41 6.31
N PHE A 64 -39.63 -19.07 6.28
CA PHE A 64 -38.52 -18.24 5.83
C PHE A 64 -37.45 -18.12 6.93
N PRO A 65 -36.15 -17.97 6.60
CA PRO A 65 -35.12 -17.63 7.59
C PRO A 65 -35.25 -16.16 8.06
N PRO A 66 -34.94 -15.86 9.34
CA PRO A 66 -35.31 -14.59 9.97
C PRO A 66 -34.30 -13.45 9.78
N THR A 67 -34.81 -12.22 9.81
CA THR A 67 -34.05 -10.98 10.01
C THR A 67 -33.48 -10.88 11.43
N PRO A 68 -32.21 -10.47 11.63
CA PRO A 68 -31.70 -10.15 12.95
C PRO A 68 -32.21 -8.78 13.43
N HIS A 69 -32.97 -8.78 14.52
CA HIS A 69 -33.40 -7.54 15.19
C HIS A 69 -32.25 -6.93 16.00
N TYR A 70 -32.01 -5.62 15.80
CA TYR A 70 -31.17 -4.82 16.70
C TYR A 70 -31.91 -4.59 18.03
N TYR A 71 -31.31 -5.02 19.15
CA TYR A 71 -31.68 -4.53 20.48
C TYR A 71 -30.97 -3.21 20.76
N GLY A 72 -31.71 -2.10 20.65
CA GLY A 72 -31.30 -0.83 21.24
C GLY A 72 -31.70 -0.80 22.71
N GLN A 73 -30.74 -0.84 23.63
CA GLN A 73 -31.00 -0.51 25.04
C GLN A 73 -30.75 0.98 25.29
N ASN A 74 -31.83 1.69 25.59
CA ASN A 74 -31.76 3.01 26.22
C ASN A 74 -31.24 2.86 27.66
N TYR A 75 -30.18 3.58 27.99
CA TYR A 75 -29.89 3.93 29.38
C TYR A 75 -30.04 5.44 29.57
N GLY A 76 -31.09 5.83 30.29
CA GLY A 76 -31.28 7.20 30.74
C GLY A 76 -30.30 7.53 31.86
N TYR A 77 -29.68 8.72 31.80
CA TYR A 77 -28.90 9.24 32.90
C TYR A 77 -29.82 9.71 34.03
N GLN A 78 -29.60 9.19 35.24
CA GLN A 78 -29.92 9.89 36.48
C GLN A 78 -28.63 10.12 37.27
N SER A 79 -28.50 11.33 37.81
CA SER A 79 -27.34 11.82 38.54
C SER A 79 -27.30 11.30 39.98
N ASN A 80 -26.11 10.97 40.47
CA ASN A 80 -25.69 11.42 41.80
C ASN A 80 -24.16 11.40 41.97
N GLN A 81 -23.69 12.27 42.86
CA GLN A 81 -22.27 12.43 43.22
C GLN A 81 -21.89 11.45 44.34
N GLN A 82 -20.69 10.87 44.30
CA GLN A 82 -19.71 10.98 45.39
C GLN A 82 -18.33 10.40 45.00
N GLU A 83 -17.29 10.85 45.70
CA GLU A 83 -15.89 10.55 45.43
C GLU A 83 -15.48 9.14 45.89
N GLN A 84 -14.53 8.52 45.18
CA GLN A 84 -13.30 8.01 45.83
C GLN A 84 -12.18 7.68 44.82
N ARG A 85 -10.93 7.74 45.29
CA ARG A 85 -9.72 7.55 44.49
C ARG A 85 -9.42 6.06 44.28
N GLY A 86 -9.03 5.70 43.06
CA GLY A 86 -8.37 4.41 42.75
C GLY A 86 -7.62 4.51 41.42
N ALA A 87 -6.33 4.19 41.40
CA ALA A 87 -5.54 4.16 40.18
C ALA A 87 -5.74 2.83 39.43
N PRO A 88 -5.92 2.82 38.09
CA PRO A 88 -6.07 1.58 37.34
C PRO A 88 -4.71 0.91 37.10
N ILE A 89 -4.66 -0.39 37.42
CA ILE A 89 -3.58 -1.32 37.09
C ILE A 89 -3.64 -1.63 35.59
N PRO A 90 -2.52 -1.74 34.86
CA PRO A 90 -2.54 -2.10 33.44
C PRO A 90 -2.99 -3.55 33.22
N LEU A 91 -3.94 -3.74 32.32
CA LEU A 91 -4.39 -5.06 31.87
C LEU A 91 -3.30 -5.75 31.03
N GLN A 92 -2.81 -6.90 31.51
CA GLN A 92 -1.97 -7.79 30.71
C GLN A 92 -2.80 -8.54 29.66
N VAL A 93 -2.29 -8.59 28.43
CA VAL A 93 -2.85 -9.40 27.34
C VAL A 93 -2.51 -10.88 27.58
N PRO A 94 -3.46 -11.82 27.49
CA PRO A 94 -3.17 -13.24 27.70
C PRO A 94 -2.43 -13.85 26.50
N GLN A 95 -1.22 -14.36 26.73
CA GLN A 95 -0.54 -15.23 25.76
C GLN A 95 -1.19 -16.62 25.77
N GLN A 96 -1.54 -17.14 24.59
CA GLN A 96 -2.03 -18.51 24.44
C GLN A 96 -0.86 -19.50 24.40
N HIS A 97 -0.80 -20.40 25.38
CA HIS A 97 0.10 -21.56 25.34
C HIS A 97 -0.55 -22.72 24.59
N TYR A 98 0.16 -23.26 23.60
CA TYR A 98 -0.17 -24.53 22.94
C TYR A 98 0.34 -25.71 23.77
N TYR A 99 -0.53 -26.68 24.05
CA TYR A 99 -0.14 -28.01 24.53
C TYR A 99 -0.20 -29.02 23.37
N PRO A 100 0.76 -29.96 23.29
CA PRO A 100 0.56 -31.28 22.72
C PRO A 100 0.51 -32.35 23.82
N SER A 101 -0.38 -33.34 23.69
CA SER A 101 -0.66 -34.35 24.71
C SER A 101 -0.12 -35.74 24.36
N GLY A 102 0.67 -36.32 25.28
CA GLY A 102 0.94 -37.77 25.40
C GLY A 102 1.98 -38.38 24.42
N SER A 103 2.65 -39.48 24.75
CA SER A 103 2.79 -40.19 26.06
C SER A 103 3.80 -41.35 25.99
N SER A 104 4.82 -41.37 26.86
CA SER A 104 5.48 -42.60 27.39
C SER A 104 6.58 -42.27 28.41
N GLU A 105 6.48 -42.82 29.62
CA GLU A 105 7.45 -42.75 30.73
C GLU A 105 8.54 -43.86 30.64
N PRO A 106 9.47 -44.03 31.62
CA PRO A 106 10.37 -43.05 32.22
C PRO A 106 11.85 -43.54 32.28
N SER A 107 12.80 -42.65 32.57
CA SER A 107 14.12 -43.01 33.11
C SER A 107 14.73 -41.83 33.89
N ALA A 108 15.52 -42.14 34.93
CA ALA A 108 15.90 -41.20 35.99
C ALA A 108 17.16 -40.36 35.71
N HIS A 109 17.60 -39.63 36.75
CA HIS A 109 18.79 -38.75 36.87
C HIS A 109 18.63 -37.32 36.31
N GLN A 110 19.26 -36.28 36.86
CA GLN A 110 19.79 -36.00 38.21
C GLN A 110 20.10 -34.49 38.28
N TRP A 111 19.84 -33.82 39.41
CA TRP A 111 20.02 -32.36 39.54
C TRP A 111 21.48 -31.91 39.35
N LEU A 112 21.68 -30.87 38.51
CA LEU A 112 22.91 -30.07 38.47
C LEU A 112 22.55 -28.61 38.11
N GLU A 113 22.93 -27.68 38.98
CA GLU A 113 22.75 -26.23 38.81
C GLU A 113 23.82 -25.63 37.87
N PRO A 114 23.50 -24.59 37.06
CA PRO A 114 24.52 -23.80 36.37
C PRO A 114 25.12 -22.72 37.31
N PRO A 115 26.45 -22.50 37.30
CA PRO A 115 27.12 -21.64 38.27
C PRO A 115 27.06 -20.14 37.92
N GLN A 116 26.98 -19.29 38.95
CA GLN A 116 27.22 -17.86 38.84
C GLN A 116 28.70 -17.55 38.54
N ARG A 117 28.97 -16.54 37.69
CA ARG A 117 30.26 -15.82 37.67
C ARG A 117 30.07 -14.32 37.48
N SER A 118 30.89 -13.58 38.21
CA SER A 118 30.96 -12.11 38.29
C SER A 118 31.81 -11.47 37.17
N PRO A 119 31.72 -10.14 36.95
CA PRO A 119 32.31 -9.47 35.78
C PRO A 119 33.67 -8.80 36.05
N SER A 120 34.44 -8.54 34.97
CA SER A 120 35.45 -7.46 34.72
C SER A 120 36.61 -7.97 33.81
N PRO A 121 37.43 -7.11 33.17
CA PRO A 121 37.07 -6.08 32.19
C PRO A 121 38.02 -6.03 30.96
N GLY A 122 37.67 -5.26 29.90
CA GLY A 122 38.66 -4.67 28.98
C GLY A 122 38.37 -4.71 27.46
N GLN A 123 38.40 -3.52 26.84
CA GLN A 123 38.88 -3.14 25.48
C GLN A 123 38.57 -4.02 24.23
N SER A 124 38.33 -3.49 23.03
CA SER A 124 38.25 -2.11 22.51
C SER A 124 37.53 -2.11 21.14
N VAL A 125 36.95 -0.98 20.71
CA VAL A 125 36.53 -0.73 19.32
C VAL A 125 36.90 0.71 18.94
N HIS A 126 37.47 0.88 17.74
CA HIS A 126 37.95 2.17 17.24
C HIS A 126 36.82 3.11 16.80
N SER A 127 36.94 4.39 17.16
CA SER A 127 36.29 5.52 16.49
C SER A 127 37.30 6.25 15.60
N TYR A 128 36.88 6.64 14.39
CA TYR A 128 37.71 7.47 13.50
C TYR A 128 37.52 8.95 13.82
N GLU A 129 38.63 9.68 13.89
CA GLU A 129 38.70 11.06 14.37
C GLU A 129 38.93 12.03 13.20
N LEU A 130 38.12 13.08 13.10
CA LEU A 130 38.32 14.16 12.13
C LEU A 130 39.12 15.29 12.77
N ARG A 131 40.27 15.62 12.16
CA ARG A 131 41.18 16.68 12.63
C ARG A 131 40.59 18.08 12.44
N PRO A 132 40.70 18.98 13.44
CA PRO A 132 40.56 20.42 13.24
C PRO A 132 41.88 21.07 12.80
N VAL A 133 41.80 22.27 12.21
CA VAL A 133 42.95 23.12 11.82
C VAL A 133 43.09 24.29 12.80
N SER A 134 44.32 24.64 13.13
CA SER A 134 44.75 25.79 13.95
C SER A 134 44.43 27.15 13.29
N GLN A 135 44.50 28.35 13.89
CA GLN A 135 45.16 28.86 15.11
C GLN A 135 44.57 30.28 15.40
N GLY A 136 44.64 30.82 16.63
CA GLY A 136 44.27 32.21 16.91
C GLY A 136 44.20 32.53 18.41
N GLU A 137 44.80 33.65 18.85
CA GLU A 137 45.15 33.94 20.26
C GLU A 137 44.21 34.90 20.99
N GLY A 138 44.33 34.91 22.34
CA GLY A 138 43.75 35.90 23.26
C GLY A 138 42.34 35.57 23.77
N GLY A 139 41.99 35.74 25.04
CA GLY A 139 42.73 36.25 26.20
C GLY A 139 41.75 36.61 27.34
N ASP A 140 42.24 36.60 28.58
CA ASP A 140 41.62 37.10 29.83
C ASP A 140 40.79 36.15 30.73
N GLN A 141 40.82 36.50 32.02
CA GLN A 141 40.65 35.61 33.17
C GLN A 141 39.42 35.97 34.04
N GLU A 142 38.76 34.93 34.57
CA GLU A 142 38.11 34.87 35.90
C GLU A 142 36.97 35.85 36.31
N PRO A 143 36.23 35.59 37.40
CA PRO A 143 35.94 34.30 38.05
C PRO A 143 34.43 34.04 38.28
N VAL A 144 34.11 32.79 38.60
CA VAL A 144 32.78 32.33 39.03
C VAL A 144 32.45 32.82 40.45
N GLN A 145 31.34 33.53 40.64
CA GLN A 145 30.71 33.69 41.96
C GLN A 145 29.49 32.78 42.11
N LYS A 146 29.54 31.90 43.12
CA LYS A 146 28.35 31.23 43.67
C LYS A 146 27.63 32.17 44.62
N SER A 147 26.33 32.38 44.43
CA SER A 147 25.43 32.76 45.52
C SER A 147 24.18 31.90 45.46
N SER A 148 23.83 31.32 46.61
CA SER A 148 22.58 30.57 46.77
C SER A 148 21.47 31.52 47.23
N SER A 149 20.23 31.25 46.85
CA SER A 149 19.18 30.84 47.81
C SER A 149 17.74 31.08 47.31
N ARG A 150 16.79 30.43 48.00
CA ARG A 150 15.34 30.69 48.05
C ARG A 150 14.49 30.32 46.83
N PHE A 151 14.18 29.02 46.83
CA PHE A 151 12.91 28.48 46.34
C PHE A 151 11.73 29.36 46.80
N THR A 152 11.14 30.11 45.87
CA THR A 152 9.93 30.91 46.12
C THR A 152 8.92 30.58 45.03
N SER A 153 7.80 29.99 45.42
CA SER A 153 6.76 29.57 44.49
C SER A 153 6.09 30.77 43.84
N GLN A 154 6.45 31.08 42.59
CA GLN A 154 5.71 31.99 41.72
C GLN A 154 4.99 31.21 40.64
N ARG A 155 3.65 31.25 40.70
CA ARG A 155 2.77 30.97 39.57
C ARG A 155 3.02 32.04 38.50
N ASN A 156 3.88 31.76 37.54
CA ASN A 156 3.94 32.54 36.30
C ASN A 156 3.12 31.86 35.20
N LEU A 157 2.63 32.70 34.30
CA LEU A 157 1.68 32.34 33.26
C LEU A 157 2.37 31.44 32.23
N VAL A 158 1.66 30.38 31.80
CA VAL A 158 2.06 29.57 30.65
C VAL A 158 1.83 30.41 29.40
N GLU A 159 2.90 31.05 28.93
CA GLU A 159 2.99 31.78 27.65
C GLU A 159 4.27 31.34 26.91
N ASP A 160 4.56 30.04 26.96
CA ASP A 160 5.53 29.36 26.08
C ASP A 160 4.76 28.74 24.90
N ASP A 161 4.41 29.58 23.93
CA ASP A 161 4.13 29.09 22.57
C ASP A 161 5.47 28.75 21.90
N ALA A 162 5.54 27.64 21.17
CA ALA A 162 6.81 27.16 20.58
C ALA A 162 7.29 28.11 19.47
N GLU A 163 8.18 29.05 19.83
CA GLU A 163 8.74 30.03 18.90
C GLU A 163 9.66 29.39 17.86
N VAL A 164 9.09 29.07 16.70
CA VAL A 164 9.87 28.76 15.49
C VAL A 164 10.44 30.06 14.93
N ASN A 165 11.61 30.43 15.45
CA ASN A 165 12.42 31.51 14.92
C ASN A 165 13.09 31.09 13.60
N ASP A 166 12.91 31.90 12.56
CA ASP A 166 13.65 31.79 11.30
C ASP A 166 15.17 31.89 11.52
N ILE A 167 15.98 31.50 10.53
CA ILE A 167 17.44 31.71 10.51
C ILE A 167 17.80 33.20 10.71
N ASN A 168 16.85 34.11 10.42
CA ASN A 168 16.95 35.55 10.66
C ASN A 168 16.22 36.06 11.93
N GLY A 169 15.90 35.19 12.89
CA GLY A 169 15.35 35.58 14.20
C GLY A 169 13.93 36.17 14.16
N LYS A 170 13.09 35.74 13.22
CA LYS A 170 11.70 36.19 13.11
C LYS A 170 10.73 35.03 13.34
N THR A 171 9.78 35.21 14.25
CA THR A 171 8.66 34.30 14.48
C THR A 171 7.77 34.22 13.24
N TYR A 172 7.71 33.05 12.57
CA TYR A 172 6.85 32.88 11.41
C TYR A 172 5.45 32.42 11.83
N ASN A 173 4.48 33.33 11.75
CA ASN A 173 3.06 32.98 11.78
C ASN A 173 2.53 32.85 10.35
N GLU A 174 2.14 31.64 9.96
CA GLU A 174 1.56 31.35 8.65
C GLU A 174 0.24 32.12 8.49
N ARG A 175 0.09 32.86 7.38
CA ARG A 175 -1.06 33.74 7.19
C ARG A 175 -2.24 32.98 6.58
N PRO A 176 -3.47 33.21 7.05
CA PRO A 176 -4.65 32.63 6.41
C PRO A 176 -4.84 33.24 5.02
N GLN A 177 -5.01 32.38 4.02
CA GLN A 177 -5.39 32.74 2.67
C GLN A 177 -6.81 33.31 2.64
N ARG A 178 -7.10 34.20 1.69
CA ARG A 178 -8.44 34.74 1.48
C ARG A 178 -9.27 33.78 0.62
N LEU A 179 -10.10 32.97 1.27
CA LEU A 179 -11.06 32.08 0.61
C LEU A 179 -12.07 32.88 -0.26
N MET A 180 -12.44 32.38 -1.45
CA MET A 180 -13.43 33.01 -2.34
C MET A 180 -14.81 33.26 -1.69
N GLU A 181 -15.18 32.48 -0.67
CA GLU A 181 -16.39 32.77 0.12
C GLU A 181 -16.35 34.17 0.76
N SER A 182 -15.17 34.62 1.20
CA SER A 182 -15.00 35.91 1.88
C SER A 182 -15.24 37.12 0.96
N THR A 183 -14.97 37.00 -0.34
CA THR A 183 -15.36 38.01 -1.35
C THR A 183 -16.84 37.96 -1.69
N ASN A 184 -17.49 36.80 -1.56
CA ASN A 184 -18.91 36.63 -1.90
C ASN A 184 -19.88 36.95 -0.73
N GLN A 185 -19.40 37.05 0.50
CA GLN A 185 -20.23 37.41 1.67
C GLN A 185 -20.98 38.75 1.52
N TRP A 186 -20.46 39.69 0.73
CA TRP A 186 -21.14 40.96 0.40
C TRP A 186 -21.92 40.95 -0.93
N HIS A 187 -21.81 39.87 -1.72
CA HIS A 187 -22.63 39.65 -2.92
C HIS A 187 -23.92 38.85 -2.64
N HIS A 188 -24.17 38.45 -1.39
CA HIS A 188 -25.48 37.99 -0.93
C HIS A 188 -26.49 39.14 -0.70
N SER A 189 -26.50 40.12 -1.61
CA SER A 189 -27.55 41.13 -1.64
C SER A 189 -28.86 40.52 -2.18
N ILE A 190 -29.97 40.93 -1.59
CA ILE A 190 -31.28 40.22 -1.58
C ILE A 190 -31.99 40.16 -2.96
N PHE A 191 -31.36 40.62 -4.04
CA PHE A 191 -31.95 40.72 -5.38
C PHE A 191 -31.04 40.18 -6.49
N ARG A 192 -30.98 38.84 -6.62
CA ARG A 192 -30.67 38.16 -7.89
C ARG A 192 -31.24 36.74 -7.93
N TRP A 193 -32.34 36.55 -8.65
CA TRP A 193 -32.99 35.26 -8.89
C TRP A 193 -32.27 34.48 -10.01
N GLY A 194 -31.03 34.08 -9.74
CA GLY A 194 -30.25 33.21 -10.62
C GLY A 194 -29.52 32.15 -9.79
N THR A 195 -29.72 30.88 -10.10
CA THR A 195 -29.05 29.76 -9.44
C THR A 195 -27.56 29.80 -9.74
N PHE A 196 -26.77 30.33 -8.81
CA PHE A 196 -25.32 30.18 -8.86
C PHE A 196 -24.96 28.73 -8.51
N ASP A 197 -24.55 27.98 -9.53
CA ASP A 197 -23.96 26.66 -9.36
C ASP A 197 -22.61 26.81 -8.65
N TRP A 198 -22.65 26.62 -7.33
CA TRP A 198 -21.49 26.60 -6.41
C TRP A 198 -20.60 25.35 -6.59
N VAL A 199 -20.95 24.49 -7.54
CA VAL A 199 -20.22 23.27 -7.92
C VAL A 199 -19.81 23.40 -9.39
N GLN A 200 -18.51 23.46 -9.64
CA GLN A 200 -17.96 23.37 -10.98
C GLN A 200 -18.14 21.94 -11.50
N ASN A 201 -18.86 21.80 -12.62
CA ASN A 201 -18.99 20.51 -13.32
C ASN A 201 -17.64 20.08 -13.92
N PRO A 202 -17.37 18.77 -14.03
CA PRO A 202 -16.11 18.27 -14.58
C PRO A 202 -15.94 18.70 -16.04
N ALA A 203 -14.70 18.98 -16.42
CA ALA A 203 -14.34 19.31 -17.79
C ALA A 203 -14.04 18.06 -18.64
N TYR A 204 -13.61 16.98 -18.00
CA TYR A 204 -13.44 15.67 -18.65
C TYR A 204 -14.63 14.78 -18.31
N ILE A 205 -15.28 14.24 -19.34
CA ILE A 205 -16.50 13.46 -19.23
C ILE A 205 -16.27 12.10 -19.91
N TYR A 206 -16.75 11.04 -19.26
CA TYR A 206 -16.78 9.69 -19.83
C TYR A 206 -17.95 9.54 -20.82
N ASP A 207 -18.09 8.36 -21.41
CA ASP A 207 -19.30 8.03 -22.17
C ASP A 207 -20.49 7.75 -21.22
N ASP A 208 -21.56 8.54 -21.38
CA ASP A 208 -22.79 8.43 -20.60
C ASP A 208 -23.77 7.38 -21.15
N THR A 209 -23.52 6.82 -22.35
CA THR A 209 -24.38 5.80 -22.96
C THR A 209 -24.32 4.46 -22.21
N ILE A 210 -23.14 4.08 -21.71
CA ILE A 210 -22.92 2.80 -21.03
C ILE A 210 -23.33 2.91 -19.55
N GLN A 211 -24.37 2.17 -19.18
CA GLN A 211 -24.80 2.01 -17.79
C GLN A 211 -24.09 0.81 -17.14
N TYR A 212 -23.61 0.99 -15.92
CA TYR A 212 -23.01 -0.07 -15.11
C TYR A 212 -23.90 -0.37 -13.90
N ARG A 213 -24.10 -1.66 -13.63
CA ARG A 213 -24.84 -2.17 -12.47
C ARG A 213 -23.93 -2.22 -11.25
N TYR A 214 -24.40 -1.63 -10.16
CA TYR A 214 -23.73 -1.63 -8.86
C TYR A 214 -24.65 -2.20 -7.77
N ARG A 215 -24.06 -2.87 -6.77
CA ARG A 215 -24.73 -3.30 -5.54
C ARG A 215 -23.99 -2.75 -4.33
N ASP A 216 -24.69 -1.99 -3.49
CA ASP A 216 -24.10 -1.39 -2.28
C ASP A 216 -24.09 -2.33 -1.07
N PHE A 217 -23.45 -1.92 0.02
CA PHE A 217 -23.31 -2.72 1.24
C PHE A 217 -24.65 -3.18 1.87
N ALA A 218 -25.74 -2.43 1.64
CA ALA A 218 -27.09 -2.77 2.06
C ALA A 218 -27.82 -3.65 1.04
N ALA A 219 -27.07 -4.26 0.12
CA ALA A 219 -27.52 -5.09 -1.01
C ALA A 219 -28.46 -4.38 -2.01
N ARG A 220 -28.59 -3.05 -1.95
CA ARG A 220 -29.44 -2.29 -2.88
C ARG A 220 -28.74 -2.20 -4.23
N VAL A 221 -29.48 -2.43 -5.32
CA VAL A 221 -28.95 -2.40 -6.68
C VAL A 221 -29.28 -1.06 -7.33
N CYS A 222 -28.31 -0.47 -8.03
CA CYS A 222 -28.56 0.69 -8.89
C CYS A 222 -27.77 0.60 -10.19
N GLU A 223 -28.30 1.22 -11.24
CA GLU A 223 -27.64 1.38 -12.54
C GLU A 223 -27.36 2.86 -12.78
N LYS A 224 -26.14 3.16 -13.25
CA LYS A 224 -25.61 4.52 -13.42
C LYS A 224 -24.60 4.60 -14.58
N PRO A 225 -24.44 5.77 -15.23
CA PRO A 225 -23.36 6.00 -16.19
C PRO A 225 -22.01 6.13 -15.47
N ARG A 226 -20.92 5.85 -16.20
CA ARG A 226 -19.54 5.96 -15.70
C ARG A 226 -19.23 7.40 -15.33
N HIS A 227 -19.08 7.65 -14.04
CA HIS A 227 -18.56 8.89 -13.49
C HIS A 227 -17.72 8.57 -12.27
N GLU A 228 -16.86 9.49 -11.86
CA GLU A 228 -16.24 9.42 -10.53
C GLU A 228 -17.31 9.55 -9.44
N ARG A 229 -17.31 8.58 -8.53
CA ARG A 229 -18.34 8.40 -7.50
C ARG A 229 -17.71 7.85 -6.22
N TYR A 230 -18.33 8.17 -5.09
CA TYR A 230 -17.92 7.70 -3.77
C TYR A 230 -19.11 7.06 -3.03
N LEU A 231 -18.80 6.33 -1.97
CA LEU A 231 -19.78 5.77 -1.05
C LEU A 231 -20.08 6.80 0.03
N ASP A 232 -21.34 7.19 0.14
CA ASP A 232 -21.79 8.14 1.15
C ASP A 232 -21.60 7.60 2.57
N HIS A 233 -21.10 8.41 3.49
CA HIS A 233 -20.70 7.96 4.83
C HIS A 233 -21.89 7.54 5.70
N ASP A 234 -23.02 8.21 5.52
CA ASP A 234 -24.23 8.01 6.33
C ASP A 234 -25.12 6.88 5.79
N ASP A 235 -25.36 6.83 4.48
CA ASP A 235 -26.31 5.88 3.87
C ASP A 235 -25.68 4.83 2.94
N GLY A 236 -24.37 4.91 2.67
CA GLY A 236 -23.61 4.02 1.78
C GLY A 236 -24.06 4.00 0.31
N ARG A 237 -24.88 4.98 -0.12
CA ARG A 237 -25.26 5.08 -1.54
C ARG A 237 -24.15 5.69 -2.37
N LEU A 238 -24.17 5.35 -3.66
CA LEU A 238 -23.19 5.78 -4.63
C LEU A 238 -23.49 7.20 -5.18
N ARG A 239 -22.79 8.22 -4.66
CA ARG A 239 -22.98 9.64 -5.04
C ARG A 239 -21.90 10.12 -6.02
N LYS A 240 -22.19 11.15 -6.84
CA LYS A 240 -21.19 11.76 -7.74
C LYS A 240 -20.10 12.46 -6.91
N LEU A 241 -18.84 12.15 -7.19
CA LEU A 241 -17.70 12.71 -6.46
C LEU A 241 -17.63 14.23 -6.66
N THR A 242 -17.60 14.93 -5.53
CA THR A 242 -17.44 16.39 -5.43
C THR A 242 -16.31 16.65 -4.45
N VAL A 243 -15.35 17.48 -4.87
CA VAL A 243 -14.08 17.70 -4.18
C VAL A 243 -13.90 19.19 -3.90
N ALA A 244 -13.73 19.53 -2.62
CA ALA A 244 -13.30 20.83 -2.17
C ALA A 244 -11.88 21.07 -2.69
N CYS A 245 -11.63 22.23 -3.28
CA CYS A 245 -10.34 22.58 -3.82
C CYS A 245 -9.90 23.99 -3.36
N ALA A 246 -8.60 24.22 -3.42
CA ALA A 246 -8.02 25.55 -3.26
C ALA A 246 -8.54 26.51 -4.35
N ASP A 247 -8.66 27.79 -4.02
CA ASP A 247 -9.27 28.80 -4.89
C ASP A 247 -8.52 28.96 -6.23
N ASP A 248 -7.21 28.76 -6.23
CA ASP A 248 -6.38 28.83 -7.43
C ASP A 248 -6.66 27.66 -8.40
N ILE A 249 -7.01 26.48 -7.88
CA ILE A 249 -7.48 25.32 -8.65
C ILE A 249 -8.94 25.49 -9.09
N TYR A 250 -9.81 26.09 -8.26
CA TYR A 250 -11.18 26.40 -8.64
C TYR A 250 -11.26 27.39 -9.82
N GLN A 251 -10.34 28.37 -9.85
CA GLN A 251 -10.21 29.36 -10.93
C GLN A 251 -9.38 28.87 -12.13
N ALA A 252 -8.69 27.73 -12.01
CA ALA A 252 -7.93 27.15 -13.11
C ALA A 252 -8.87 26.58 -14.20
N PRO A 253 -8.39 26.39 -15.44
CA PRO A 253 -9.12 25.59 -16.42
C PRO A 253 -9.47 24.22 -15.83
N GLY A 254 -10.67 23.72 -16.13
CA GLY A 254 -11.11 22.44 -15.59
C GLY A 254 -10.24 21.30 -16.12
N THR A 255 -9.55 20.60 -15.23
CA THR A 255 -8.73 19.43 -15.58
C THR A 255 -9.20 18.12 -14.93
N SER A 256 -10.27 18.17 -14.13
CA SER A 256 -10.81 17.03 -13.39
C SER A 256 -11.91 16.28 -14.14
N THR A 257 -12.01 14.98 -13.82
CA THR A 257 -13.15 14.09 -14.14
C THR A 257 -14.23 14.11 -13.05
N TRP A 258 -13.90 14.66 -11.87
CA TRP A 258 -14.81 14.93 -10.75
C TRP A 258 -15.24 16.40 -10.68
N ARG A 259 -16.30 16.66 -9.90
CA ARG A 259 -16.82 18.00 -9.62
C ARG A 259 -15.94 18.73 -8.60
N ARG A 260 -15.77 20.04 -8.75
CA ARG A 260 -15.03 20.88 -7.80
C ARG A 260 -15.96 21.85 -7.06
N THR A 261 -15.62 22.17 -5.81
CA THR A 261 -16.26 23.22 -4.99
C THR A 261 -15.16 23.97 -4.23
N TYR A 262 -15.41 25.22 -3.85
CA TYR A 262 -14.49 25.98 -3.01
C TYR A 262 -14.61 25.56 -1.53
N VAL A 263 -13.55 25.74 -0.76
CA VAL A 263 -13.54 25.50 0.70
C VAL A 263 -14.42 26.53 1.41
N ARG A 264 -15.29 26.06 2.32
CA ARG A 264 -16.29 26.86 3.04
C ARG A 264 -15.93 27.04 4.51
N ASN A 265 -16.35 28.18 5.08
CA ASN A 265 -16.26 28.43 6.51
C ASN A 265 -17.51 27.91 7.23
N VAL A 266 -17.32 26.90 8.07
CA VAL A 266 -18.39 26.18 8.79
C VAL A 266 -18.45 26.49 10.29
N SER A 267 -17.56 27.34 10.77
CA SER A 267 -17.62 27.84 12.15
C SER A 267 -18.86 28.70 12.39
N GLU A 268 -19.38 28.67 13.61
CA GLU A 268 -20.56 29.43 14.03
C GLU A 268 -20.42 30.93 13.73
N LEU A 269 -21.51 31.57 13.29
CA LEU A 269 -21.52 33.00 12.94
C LEU A 269 -21.04 33.89 14.10
N LYS A 270 -21.43 33.54 15.34
CA LYS A 270 -20.93 34.20 16.57
C LYS A 270 -19.41 34.15 16.71
N VAL A 271 -18.82 32.98 16.50
CA VAL A 271 -17.36 32.81 16.60
C VAL A 271 -16.70 33.65 15.52
N ARG A 272 -17.22 33.61 14.28
CA ARG A 272 -16.75 34.43 13.15
C ARG A 272 -16.81 35.94 13.44
N ILE A 273 -17.90 36.44 14.03
CA ILE A 273 -18.05 37.85 14.42
C ILE A 273 -17.04 38.22 15.52
N ALA A 274 -16.85 37.36 16.52
CA ALA A 274 -15.92 37.60 17.61
C ALA A 274 -14.45 37.57 17.16
N THR A 275 -14.05 36.64 16.28
CA THR A 275 -12.67 36.50 15.78
C THR A 275 -12.33 37.53 14.70
N TRP A 276 -13.30 38.01 13.92
CA TRP A 276 -13.11 39.08 12.93
C TRP A 276 -12.48 40.35 13.51
N ILE A 277 -12.68 40.59 14.81
CA ILE A 277 -12.05 41.69 15.56
C ILE A 277 -10.52 41.63 15.45
N ILE A 278 -9.91 40.45 15.53
CA ILE A 278 -8.45 40.26 15.50
C ILE A 278 -7.97 39.79 14.10
N ASP A 279 -8.54 40.29 13.00
CA ASP A 279 -8.26 39.75 11.65
C ASP A 279 -6.75 39.51 11.40
N TYR A 280 -6.40 38.22 11.27
CA TYR A 280 -5.05 37.67 11.40
C TYR A 280 -4.09 38.03 10.23
N ASN A 281 -4.50 38.98 9.38
CA ASN A 281 -3.71 39.51 8.28
C ASN A 281 -2.89 40.76 8.64
N GLU A 282 -3.18 41.40 9.78
CA GLU A 282 -2.49 42.61 10.23
C GLU A 282 -1.44 42.30 11.31
N ASN A 283 -0.23 42.86 11.18
CA ASN A 283 0.86 42.65 12.15
C ASN A 283 0.46 43.21 13.54
N PRO A 284 0.55 42.40 14.62
CA PRO A 284 0.28 42.90 15.97
C PRO A 284 1.40 43.85 16.41
N GLY A 285 1.08 45.14 16.60
CA GLY A 285 2.01 46.12 17.18
C GLY A 285 1.81 47.57 16.75
N THR A 286 1.20 47.83 15.59
CA THR A 286 0.95 49.21 15.13
C THR A 286 -0.31 49.79 15.77
N TRP A 287 -0.23 51.02 16.31
CA TRP A 287 -1.38 51.74 16.88
C TRP A 287 -2.57 51.85 15.91
N LYS A 288 -2.29 52.00 14.61
CA LYS A 288 -3.31 51.99 13.54
C LYS A 288 -4.13 50.69 13.53
N THR A 289 -3.47 49.53 13.59
CA THR A 289 -4.13 48.21 13.66
C THR A 289 -4.94 48.07 14.95
N TYR A 290 -4.43 48.53 16.10
CA TYR A 290 -5.22 48.51 17.34
C TYR A 290 -6.48 49.39 17.25
N GLY A 291 -6.38 50.58 16.63
CA GLY A 291 -7.54 51.42 16.32
C GLY A 291 -8.57 50.72 15.43
N ILE A 292 -8.12 50.04 14.37
CA ILE A 292 -8.98 49.23 13.49
C ILE A 292 -9.65 48.10 14.29
N GLN A 293 -8.93 47.40 15.17
CA GLN A 293 -9.48 46.35 16.02
C GLN A 293 -10.57 46.90 16.97
N VAL A 294 -10.41 48.10 17.54
CA VAL A 294 -11.43 48.74 18.39
C VAL A 294 -12.67 49.13 17.58
N VAL A 295 -12.51 49.65 16.35
CA VAL A 295 -13.65 49.94 15.45
C VAL A 295 -14.39 48.65 15.05
N ARG A 296 -13.66 47.58 14.71
CA ARG A 296 -14.25 46.24 14.46
C ARG A 296 -14.94 45.71 15.71
N ALA A 297 -14.38 45.91 16.90
CA ALA A 297 -14.97 45.48 18.17
C ALA A 297 -16.29 46.21 18.48
N PHE A 298 -16.42 47.49 18.12
CA PHE A 298 -17.69 48.22 18.27
C PHE A 298 -18.78 47.59 17.40
N LEU A 299 -18.51 47.42 16.10
CA LEU A 299 -19.43 46.78 15.15
C LEU A 299 -19.77 45.34 15.55
N ALA A 300 -18.76 44.56 15.96
CA ALA A 300 -18.95 43.21 16.45
C ALA A 300 -19.83 43.19 17.72
N SER A 301 -19.64 44.09 18.68
CA SER A 301 -20.46 44.15 19.89
C SER A 301 -21.94 44.43 19.59
N MET A 302 -22.23 45.27 18.60
CA MET A 302 -23.59 45.53 18.11
C MET A 302 -24.20 44.28 17.45
N LEU A 303 -23.44 43.62 16.56
CA LEU A 303 -23.89 42.39 15.89
C LEU A 303 -24.10 41.24 16.87
N MET A 304 -23.23 41.07 17.87
CA MET A 304 -23.34 39.99 18.85
C MET A 304 -24.67 40.04 19.60
N VAL A 305 -25.19 41.23 19.94
CA VAL A 305 -26.51 41.38 20.59
C VAL A 305 -27.66 40.88 19.71
N VAL A 306 -27.62 41.10 18.39
CA VAL A 306 -28.64 40.58 17.47
C VAL A 306 -28.64 39.05 17.47
N PHE A 307 -27.46 38.43 17.53
CA PHE A 307 -27.32 36.97 17.52
C PHE A 307 -27.35 36.31 18.91
N VAL A 308 -27.50 37.06 20.02
CA VAL A 308 -27.38 36.53 21.41
C VAL A 308 -28.14 35.21 21.63
N TRP A 309 -29.30 35.03 21.01
CA TRP A 309 -30.15 33.84 21.17
C TRP A 309 -29.61 32.52 20.59
N GLU A 310 -28.61 32.52 19.69
CA GLU A 310 -27.96 31.28 19.21
C GLU A 310 -27.00 30.70 20.26
N THR A 311 -27.48 30.39 21.48
CA THR A 311 -26.62 29.87 22.54
C THR A 311 -26.37 28.38 22.39
N GLY A 312 -25.20 28.05 21.82
CA GLY A 312 -24.43 26.88 22.22
C GLY A 312 -24.95 25.54 21.72
N SER A 313 -24.56 25.20 20.50
CA SER A 313 -24.18 23.82 20.19
C SER A 313 -22.82 23.81 19.51
N ASN A 314 -21.77 23.53 20.29
CA ASN A 314 -20.54 22.98 19.72
C ASN A 314 -20.96 21.88 18.72
N GLY A 315 -20.38 21.88 17.51
CA GLY A 315 -20.94 21.17 16.35
C GLY A 315 -21.50 19.79 16.66
N SER A 316 -22.69 19.47 16.12
CA SER A 316 -23.38 18.20 16.39
C SER A 316 -22.44 17.00 16.23
N VAL A 317 -22.28 16.18 17.28
CA VAL A 317 -21.40 15.01 17.24
C VAL A 317 -21.82 14.09 16.11
N LYS A 318 -21.02 14.02 15.05
CA LYS A 318 -21.18 13.02 13.98
C LYS A 318 -20.39 11.76 14.32
N PHE A 319 -20.78 10.62 13.73
CA PHE A 319 -20.05 9.35 13.77
C PHE A 319 -19.61 8.91 15.19
N SER A 320 -20.40 9.23 16.22
CA SER A 320 -20.07 8.97 17.63
C SER A 320 -18.69 9.51 18.08
N GLY A 321 -18.22 10.60 17.46
CA GLY A 321 -16.91 11.22 17.75
C GLY A 321 -15.71 10.58 17.02
N ARG A 322 -15.93 9.52 16.24
CA ARG A 322 -14.92 8.80 15.45
C ARG A 322 -14.83 9.33 14.01
N PHE A 323 -13.83 8.84 13.26
CA PHE A 323 -13.72 9.14 11.83
C PHE A 323 -14.94 8.61 11.05
N ALA A 324 -15.22 9.20 9.88
CA ALA A 324 -16.33 8.76 9.04
C ALA A 324 -16.17 7.28 8.64
N PRO A 325 -17.20 6.43 8.82
CA PRO A 325 -17.12 5.02 8.45
C PRO A 325 -17.07 4.87 6.92
N PHE A 326 -16.52 3.74 6.47
CA PHE A 326 -16.50 3.36 5.06
C PHE A 326 -17.44 2.16 4.82
N PRO A 327 -18.71 2.38 4.45
CA PRO A 327 -19.72 1.33 4.30
C PRO A 327 -19.54 0.54 3.00
N TYR A 328 -18.55 -0.34 2.98
CA TYR A 328 -18.18 -1.19 1.84
C TYR A 328 -18.46 -2.67 2.10
N TYR A 329 -18.90 -3.38 1.06
CA TYR A 329 -19.00 -4.83 1.04
C TYR A 329 -18.74 -5.34 -0.39
N TYR A 330 -17.91 -6.37 -0.55
CA TYR A 330 -17.65 -7.01 -1.84
C TYR A 330 -18.62 -8.17 -2.09
N PHE A 331 -19.35 -8.13 -3.20
CA PHE A 331 -20.29 -9.20 -3.60
C PHE A 331 -19.77 -10.14 -4.69
N GLY A 332 -18.60 -9.84 -5.25
CA GLY A 332 -18.01 -10.67 -6.31
C GLY A 332 -17.38 -11.94 -5.77
N THR A 333 -17.05 -12.86 -6.68
CA THR A 333 -16.15 -13.98 -6.41
C THR A 333 -14.69 -13.53 -6.50
N ALA A 334 -13.79 -14.40 -6.06
CA ALA A 334 -12.36 -14.33 -6.33
C ALA A 334 -11.94 -15.50 -7.22
N LYS A 335 -10.78 -15.40 -7.85
CA LYS A 335 -10.19 -16.47 -8.67
C LYS A 335 -9.69 -17.62 -7.80
N VAL A 336 -9.06 -17.28 -6.67
CA VAL A 336 -8.61 -18.24 -5.66
C VAL A 336 -8.64 -17.62 -4.26
N TRP A 337 -9.26 -18.29 -3.30
CA TRP A 337 -9.31 -17.94 -1.87
C TRP A 337 -8.23 -18.65 -1.06
N ARG A 338 -7.77 -18.00 0.02
CA ARG A 338 -6.87 -18.58 1.03
C ARG A 338 -7.56 -19.69 1.82
N ASN A 339 -8.86 -19.56 2.06
CA ASN A 339 -9.69 -20.58 2.69
C ASN A 339 -10.15 -21.61 1.65
N GLN A 340 -9.80 -22.88 1.86
CA GLN A 340 -10.14 -23.97 0.94
C GLN A 340 -11.66 -24.17 0.78
N ILE A 341 -12.44 -23.91 1.83
CA ILE A 341 -13.91 -24.05 1.81
C ILE A 341 -14.54 -23.10 0.78
N GLU A 342 -13.94 -21.92 0.57
CA GLU A 342 -14.47 -20.88 -0.33
C GLU A 342 -14.13 -21.11 -1.80
N ASN A 343 -13.23 -22.07 -2.11
CA ASN A 343 -12.85 -22.42 -3.48
C ASN A 343 -13.83 -23.39 -4.16
N ASN A 344 -14.87 -23.89 -3.46
CA ASN A 344 -15.89 -24.80 -4.02
C ASN A 344 -15.31 -26.00 -4.80
N GLY A 345 -14.16 -26.54 -4.37
CA GLY A 345 -13.45 -27.64 -5.04
C GLY A 345 -12.68 -27.26 -6.32
N ASN A 346 -12.79 -26.03 -6.81
CA ASN A 346 -12.06 -25.55 -7.98
C ASN A 346 -10.77 -24.84 -7.56
N LYS A 347 -9.62 -25.41 -7.95
CA LYS A 347 -8.26 -24.86 -7.77
C LYS A 347 -7.82 -24.74 -6.30
N GLU A 348 -7.32 -25.83 -5.75
CA GLU A 348 -6.62 -25.82 -4.47
C GLU A 348 -5.26 -25.10 -4.56
N ILE A 349 -5.03 -24.11 -3.68
CA ILE A 349 -3.68 -23.58 -3.41
C ILE A 349 -2.77 -24.67 -2.77
N GLY A 350 -3.39 -25.62 -2.05
CA GLY A 350 -2.72 -26.48 -1.08
C GLY A 350 -2.46 -27.93 -1.46
N ASN A 351 -2.99 -28.46 -2.58
CA ASN A 351 -2.80 -29.87 -2.96
C ASN A 351 -1.42 -30.10 -3.61
N THR A 352 -0.37 -29.89 -2.79
CA THR A 352 1.03 -29.84 -3.22
C THR A 352 1.67 -31.20 -3.51
N ASN A 353 0.92 -32.29 -3.33
CA ASN A 353 1.41 -33.64 -3.55
C ASN A 353 1.50 -34.00 -5.04
N GLU A 354 0.64 -33.44 -5.89
CA GLU A 354 0.62 -33.73 -7.35
C GLU A 354 1.82 -33.13 -8.12
N TYR A 355 2.52 -32.15 -7.52
CA TYR A 355 3.64 -31.42 -8.14
C TYR A 355 4.98 -31.58 -7.39
N ARG A 356 5.09 -32.61 -6.55
CA ARG A 356 6.37 -33.07 -5.98
C ARG A 356 6.72 -34.42 -6.59
N VAL A 357 7.40 -34.40 -7.73
CA VAL A 357 7.92 -35.63 -8.32
C VAL A 357 9.25 -35.96 -7.64
N LEU A 358 9.37 -37.16 -7.09
CA LEU A 358 10.57 -37.59 -6.37
C LEU A 358 11.74 -37.91 -7.32
N LYS A 359 11.46 -38.13 -8.60
CA LYS A 359 12.41 -38.55 -9.65
C LYS A 359 11.99 -37.94 -11.00
N PRO A 360 12.93 -37.70 -11.95
CA PRO A 360 12.58 -37.33 -13.32
C PRO A 360 11.81 -38.46 -14.01
N ARG A 361 11.00 -38.12 -15.02
CA ARG A 361 10.25 -39.10 -15.84
C ARG A 361 11.15 -39.92 -16.75
N HIS A 362 12.11 -39.26 -17.42
CA HIS A 362 13.05 -39.89 -18.34
C HIS A 362 14.50 -39.51 -18.01
N LEU A 363 15.42 -40.43 -18.27
CA LEU A 363 16.86 -40.23 -18.13
C LEU A 363 17.63 -40.88 -19.29
N CYS A 364 18.82 -40.35 -19.58
CA CYS A 364 19.76 -40.95 -20.52
C CYS A 364 20.66 -41.93 -19.75
N PHE A 365 20.33 -43.22 -19.78
CA PHE A 365 21.08 -44.27 -19.10
C PHE A 365 22.32 -44.68 -19.91
N LEU A 366 23.45 -44.84 -19.23
CA LEU A 366 24.72 -45.17 -19.88
C LEU A 366 24.81 -46.65 -20.23
N ARG A 367 25.18 -46.97 -21.48
CA ARG A 367 25.54 -48.33 -21.85
C ARG A 367 26.85 -48.73 -21.14
N LYS A 368 26.79 -49.76 -20.29
CA LYS A 368 27.89 -50.25 -19.43
C LYS A 368 28.52 -49.09 -18.61
N PRO A 369 27.87 -48.66 -17.51
CA PRO A 369 28.28 -47.47 -16.76
C PRO A 369 29.72 -47.56 -16.24
N ASP A 370 30.16 -48.75 -15.79
CA ASP A 370 31.51 -48.99 -15.23
C ASP A 370 32.67 -48.78 -16.22
N SER A 371 32.37 -48.61 -17.51
CA SER A 371 33.40 -48.43 -18.53
C SER A 371 33.74 -46.95 -18.75
N PRO A 372 35.03 -46.55 -18.75
CA PRO A 372 35.44 -45.15 -18.95
C PRO A 372 35.45 -44.73 -20.43
N LYS A 373 35.09 -45.63 -21.36
CA LYS A 373 35.01 -45.36 -22.80
C LYS A 373 33.59 -44.97 -23.18
N LEU A 374 33.46 -44.05 -24.14
CA LEU A 374 32.17 -43.71 -24.74
C LEU A 374 31.60 -44.97 -25.44
N GLN A 375 30.43 -45.44 -24.97
CA GLN A 375 29.68 -46.56 -25.54
C GLN A 375 28.25 -46.17 -25.92
N GLY A 376 27.87 -44.91 -25.71
CA GLY A 376 26.53 -44.38 -25.94
C GLY A 376 25.61 -44.51 -24.73
N TYR A 377 24.38 -44.05 -24.94
CA TYR A 377 23.32 -44.01 -23.94
C TYR A 377 21.99 -44.43 -24.59
N ASP A 378 21.03 -44.80 -23.76
CA ASP A 378 19.65 -45.09 -24.14
C ASP A 378 18.71 -44.20 -23.31
N VAL A 379 17.71 -43.59 -23.94
CA VAL A 379 16.71 -42.76 -23.24
C VAL A 379 15.55 -43.65 -22.82
N LEU A 380 15.37 -43.84 -21.52
CA LEU A 380 14.35 -44.72 -20.95
C LEU A 380 13.48 -43.96 -19.94
N SER A 381 12.24 -44.43 -19.77
CA SER A 381 11.42 -44.03 -18.62
C SER A 381 12.05 -44.58 -17.33
N VAL A 382 12.13 -43.74 -16.29
CA VAL A 382 12.68 -44.13 -14.99
C VAL A 382 11.82 -45.22 -14.34
N GLU A 383 10.49 -45.18 -14.53
CA GLU A 383 9.61 -46.23 -14.04
C GLU A 383 9.82 -47.58 -14.73
N GLU A 384 10.15 -47.59 -16.02
CA GLU A 384 10.44 -48.82 -16.76
C GLU A 384 11.79 -49.39 -16.34
N TRP A 385 12.81 -48.53 -16.27
CA TRP A 385 14.15 -48.92 -15.82
C TRP A 385 14.14 -49.47 -14.38
N GLU A 386 13.36 -48.91 -13.46
CA GLU A 386 13.21 -49.45 -12.10
C GLU A 386 12.53 -50.82 -12.05
N LYS A 387 11.67 -51.13 -13.03
CA LYS A 387 11.01 -52.44 -13.17
C LYS A 387 11.97 -53.49 -13.75
N THR A 388 12.84 -53.11 -14.70
CA THR A 388 13.79 -54.00 -15.39
C THR A 388 15.10 -54.19 -14.62
N ASP A 389 15.88 -53.12 -14.47
CA ASP A 389 17.30 -53.15 -14.09
C ASP A 389 17.57 -52.51 -12.72
N GLY A 390 16.71 -51.58 -12.29
CA GLY A 390 16.96 -50.70 -11.14
C GLY A 390 16.66 -51.28 -9.75
N LYS A 391 16.13 -52.50 -9.62
CA LYS A 391 15.62 -53.05 -8.33
C LYS A 391 16.59 -53.02 -7.14
N ASN A 392 17.90 -53.00 -7.39
CA ASN A 392 18.95 -52.96 -6.36
C ASN A 392 19.96 -51.79 -6.54
N MET A 393 19.70 -50.84 -7.44
CA MET A 393 20.60 -49.72 -7.70
C MET A 393 20.03 -48.41 -7.18
N ASN A 394 20.86 -47.61 -6.51
CA ASN A 394 20.50 -46.24 -6.17
C ASN A 394 20.63 -45.36 -7.42
N LEU A 395 19.54 -44.72 -7.85
CA LEU A 395 19.51 -43.91 -9.05
C LEU A 395 20.25 -42.59 -8.84
N THR A 396 21.51 -42.53 -9.26
CA THR A 396 22.32 -41.30 -9.32
C THR A 396 22.50 -40.86 -10.76
N TYR A 397 22.40 -39.55 -11.00
CA TYR A 397 22.55 -38.96 -12.33
C TYR A 397 23.10 -37.54 -12.27
N THR A 398 23.81 -37.14 -13.31
CA THR A 398 24.33 -35.77 -13.48
C THR A 398 23.30 -34.90 -14.22
N PHE A 399 23.09 -33.67 -13.76
CA PHE A 399 22.28 -32.68 -14.47
C PHE A 399 23.14 -31.90 -15.46
N VAL A 400 22.72 -31.85 -16.73
CA VAL A 400 23.47 -31.20 -17.82
C VAL A 400 22.81 -29.88 -18.22
N ALA A 401 23.38 -28.76 -17.79
CA ALA A 401 22.95 -27.43 -18.21
C ALA A 401 23.71 -26.97 -19.47
N TRP A 402 22.98 -26.39 -20.42
CA TRP A 402 23.51 -25.97 -21.73
C TRP A 402 22.65 -24.84 -22.33
N SER A 403 23.01 -24.31 -23.51
CA SER A 403 22.27 -23.25 -24.19
C SER A 403 21.97 -23.58 -25.65
N THR A 404 20.72 -23.35 -26.08
CA THR A 404 20.26 -23.49 -27.48
C THR A 404 20.99 -22.55 -28.44
N ILE A 405 21.45 -21.40 -27.95
CA ILE A 405 22.27 -20.45 -28.73
C ILE A 405 23.65 -21.06 -29.05
N GLN A 406 24.18 -21.90 -28.16
CA GLN A 406 25.51 -22.51 -28.28
C GLN A 406 25.48 -23.91 -28.93
N PHE A 407 24.34 -24.61 -28.83
CA PHE A 407 24.09 -25.91 -29.44
C PHE A 407 22.67 -25.95 -30.05
N PRO A 408 22.44 -25.45 -31.28
CA PRO A 408 21.09 -25.42 -31.85
C PRO A 408 20.48 -26.82 -31.97
N THR A 409 19.26 -27.01 -31.45
CA THR A 409 18.57 -28.31 -31.49
C THR A 409 18.30 -28.80 -32.92
N SER A 410 18.19 -27.87 -33.88
CA SER A 410 18.11 -28.14 -35.32
C SER A 410 19.36 -28.81 -35.90
N SER A 411 20.52 -28.69 -35.24
CA SER A 411 21.78 -29.25 -35.69
C SER A 411 22.07 -30.61 -35.03
N ARG A 412 21.84 -31.69 -35.79
CA ARG A 412 22.18 -33.07 -35.36
C ARG A 412 23.66 -33.24 -34.99
N ARG A 413 24.57 -32.41 -35.54
CA ARG A 413 26.00 -32.43 -35.17
C ARG A 413 26.25 -31.84 -33.79
N ASP A 414 25.58 -30.75 -33.46
CA ASP A 414 25.79 -30.04 -32.19
C ASP A 414 25.09 -30.76 -31.04
N MET A 415 23.89 -31.29 -31.26
CA MET A 415 23.24 -32.21 -30.32
C MET A 415 24.06 -33.48 -30.08
N LYS A 416 24.71 -34.05 -31.11
CA LYS A 416 25.62 -35.19 -30.92
C LYS A 416 26.86 -34.82 -30.09
N ALA A 417 27.41 -33.62 -30.29
CA ALA A 417 28.55 -33.13 -29.50
C ALA A 417 28.16 -32.89 -28.02
N LEU A 418 27.01 -32.27 -27.77
CA LEU A 418 26.45 -32.08 -26.42
C LEU A 418 26.32 -33.42 -25.68
N HIS A 419 25.73 -34.43 -26.32
CA HIS A 419 25.57 -35.76 -25.72
C HIS A 419 26.90 -36.49 -25.49
N GLN A 420 27.91 -36.32 -26.35
CA GLN A 420 29.24 -36.88 -26.12
C GLN A 420 29.94 -36.25 -24.90
N ILE A 421 29.73 -34.95 -24.68
CA ILE A 421 30.24 -34.24 -23.50
C ILE A 421 29.47 -34.70 -22.25
N ALA A 422 28.14 -34.80 -22.33
CA ALA A 422 27.29 -35.30 -21.25
C ALA A 422 27.66 -36.74 -20.82
N GLU A 423 27.82 -37.65 -21.78
CA GLU A 423 28.27 -39.03 -21.51
C GLU A 423 29.66 -39.05 -20.85
N LYS A 424 30.62 -38.27 -21.37
CA LYS A 424 31.97 -38.16 -20.79
C LYS A 424 31.92 -37.66 -19.34
N ALA A 425 31.10 -36.66 -19.06
CA ALA A 425 30.96 -36.08 -17.74
C ALA A 425 30.28 -37.05 -16.75
N ALA A 426 29.18 -37.68 -17.15
CA ALA A 426 28.48 -38.70 -16.36
C ALA A 426 29.40 -39.88 -15.99
N ARG A 427 30.18 -40.39 -16.96
CA ARG A 427 31.20 -41.42 -16.70
C ARG A 427 32.30 -40.94 -15.75
N SER A 428 32.70 -39.67 -15.83
CA SER A 428 33.70 -39.10 -14.90
C SER A 428 33.18 -38.88 -13.48
N ALA A 429 31.87 -38.65 -13.31
CA ALA A 429 31.21 -38.58 -12.01
C ALA A 429 30.85 -39.96 -11.42
N GLY A 430 30.99 -41.04 -12.20
CA GLY A 430 30.66 -42.40 -11.77
C GLY A 430 29.15 -42.67 -11.62
N VAL A 431 28.30 -41.91 -12.32
CA VAL A 431 26.84 -42.07 -12.28
C VAL A 431 26.33 -43.00 -13.38
N VAL A 432 25.15 -43.59 -13.18
CA VAL A 432 24.54 -44.53 -14.15
C VAL A 432 23.80 -43.84 -15.30
N ALA A 433 23.43 -42.57 -15.12
CA ALA A 433 22.66 -41.80 -16.10
C ALA A 433 22.98 -40.30 -16.07
N PHE A 434 22.45 -39.56 -17.06
CA PHE A 434 22.41 -38.10 -17.03
C PHE A 434 21.04 -37.57 -17.48
N TRP A 435 20.72 -36.36 -17.04
CA TRP A 435 19.53 -35.62 -17.49
C TRP A 435 19.94 -34.46 -18.39
N VAL A 436 19.33 -34.36 -19.57
CA VAL A 436 19.51 -33.24 -20.50
C VAL A 436 18.16 -32.86 -21.11
N SER A 437 17.79 -31.58 -21.03
CA SER A 437 16.47 -31.09 -21.44
C SER A 437 16.07 -31.51 -22.86
N GLY A 438 16.98 -31.36 -23.84
CA GLY A 438 16.71 -31.67 -25.25
C GLY A 438 16.58 -33.16 -25.61
N SER A 439 16.55 -34.07 -24.64
CA SER A 439 16.27 -35.50 -24.88
C SER A 439 15.48 -36.19 -23.77
N CYS A 440 15.44 -35.63 -22.55
CA CYS A 440 14.67 -36.16 -21.43
C CYS A 440 13.23 -35.57 -21.34
N MET A 441 12.89 -34.56 -22.13
CA MET A 441 11.52 -34.04 -22.28
C MET A 441 11.05 -34.37 -23.70
N ARG A 442 10.30 -35.47 -23.87
CA ARG A 442 9.91 -36.02 -25.19
C ARG A 442 8.41 -35.99 -25.49
N VAL A 443 7.57 -35.79 -24.47
CA VAL A 443 6.11 -35.84 -24.58
C VAL A 443 5.58 -34.41 -24.57
N GLU A 444 5.11 -33.92 -25.71
CA GLU A 444 4.66 -32.52 -25.88
C GLU A 444 3.55 -32.13 -24.88
N GLU A 445 2.61 -33.04 -24.60
CA GLU A 445 1.53 -32.82 -23.63
C GLU A 445 2.02 -32.68 -22.17
N GLU A 446 3.24 -33.12 -21.88
CA GLU A 446 3.82 -33.12 -20.53
C GLU A 446 4.97 -32.11 -20.36
N GLU A 447 5.45 -31.51 -21.45
CA GLU A 447 6.64 -30.63 -21.47
C GLU A 447 6.46 -29.41 -20.56
N GLU A 448 5.30 -28.77 -20.54
CA GLU A 448 5.01 -27.63 -19.65
C GLU A 448 5.20 -28.01 -18.17
N SER A 449 4.60 -29.13 -17.76
CA SER A 449 4.74 -29.69 -16.41
C SER A 449 6.21 -29.96 -16.08
N ASP A 450 6.94 -30.60 -17.00
CA ASP A 450 8.33 -31.00 -16.77
C ASP A 450 9.29 -29.79 -16.69
N VAL A 451 9.08 -28.74 -17.50
CA VAL A 451 9.84 -27.48 -17.43
C VAL A 451 9.72 -26.83 -16.05
N PHE A 452 8.51 -26.67 -15.52
CA PHE A 452 8.31 -26.10 -14.18
C PHE A 452 8.74 -27.05 -13.04
N ARG A 453 9.08 -28.31 -13.34
CA ARG A 453 9.61 -29.32 -12.41
C ARG A 453 11.14 -29.53 -12.52
N ILE A 454 11.85 -28.85 -13.43
CA ILE A 454 13.32 -28.91 -13.56
C ILE A 454 14.04 -28.71 -12.21
N ALA A 455 13.50 -27.84 -11.36
CA ALA A 455 14.02 -27.55 -10.03
C ALA A 455 13.96 -28.74 -9.03
N ASP A 456 13.18 -29.79 -9.30
CA ASP A 456 13.21 -31.05 -8.53
C ASP A 456 14.23 -32.03 -9.10
N VAL A 457 14.26 -32.18 -10.43
CA VAL A 457 15.25 -33.01 -11.13
C VAL A 457 16.67 -32.59 -10.75
N LEU A 458 16.92 -31.29 -10.68
CA LEU A 458 18.19 -30.76 -10.24
C LEU A 458 18.53 -31.05 -8.76
N ARG A 459 17.53 -31.01 -7.86
CA ARG A 459 17.73 -31.34 -6.44
C ARG A 459 17.99 -32.84 -6.22
N GLY A 460 17.50 -33.68 -7.12
CA GLY A 460 17.71 -35.14 -7.11
C GLY A 460 18.97 -35.59 -7.85
N ALA A 461 19.67 -34.70 -8.56
CA ALA A 461 20.93 -35.01 -9.24
C ALA A 461 22.10 -35.15 -8.24
N SER A 462 23.17 -35.85 -8.63
CA SER A 462 24.42 -35.90 -7.85
C SER A 462 25.21 -34.60 -7.98
N ASP A 463 25.27 -34.05 -9.20
CA ASP A 463 26.13 -32.95 -9.62
C ASP A 463 25.47 -32.15 -10.75
N LEU A 464 25.80 -30.86 -10.82
CA LEU A 464 25.52 -29.99 -11.96
C LEU A 464 26.78 -29.83 -12.82
N ILE A 465 26.65 -30.05 -14.12
CA ILE A 465 27.66 -29.64 -15.10
C ILE A 465 27.11 -28.59 -16.05
N ILE A 466 27.97 -27.69 -16.51
CA ILE A 466 27.64 -26.70 -17.53
C ILE A 466 28.44 -27.04 -18.80
N VAL A 467 27.74 -27.16 -19.93
CA VAL A 467 28.36 -27.43 -21.23
C VAL A 467 28.32 -26.16 -22.09
N LEU A 468 29.50 -25.69 -22.48
CA LEU A 468 29.69 -24.50 -23.29
C LEU A 468 30.13 -24.84 -24.72
N GLY A 469 29.54 -24.13 -25.68
CA GLY A 469 29.86 -24.21 -27.10
C GLY A 469 30.05 -22.81 -27.66
N GLN A 470 30.90 -22.67 -28.69
CA GLN A 470 30.94 -21.44 -29.48
C GLN A 470 29.64 -21.36 -30.30
N PRO A 471 28.86 -20.27 -30.19
CA PRO A 471 27.64 -20.10 -30.98
C PRO A 471 27.96 -20.02 -32.49
N PRO A 472 27.09 -20.54 -33.36
CA PRO A 472 27.39 -20.70 -34.79
C PRO A 472 27.34 -19.38 -35.57
N ASP A 473 26.54 -18.41 -35.10
CA ASP A 473 26.28 -17.14 -35.80
C ASP A 473 27.30 -16.04 -35.45
N GLU A 474 28.20 -16.29 -34.50
CA GLU A 474 29.10 -15.28 -33.94
C GLU A 474 30.49 -15.37 -34.60
N PRO A 475 30.94 -14.35 -35.36
CA PRO A 475 32.13 -14.45 -36.21
C PRO A 475 33.45 -14.41 -35.41
N GLN A 476 33.40 -14.03 -34.15
CA GLN A 476 34.54 -13.94 -33.24
C GLN A 476 34.40 -14.98 -32.14
N ARG A 477 35.49 -15.70 -31.83
CA ARG A 477 35.50 -16.64 -30.71
C ARG A 477 35.39 -15.89 -29.39
N LEU A 478 34.30 -16.14 -28.66
CA LEU A 478 34.08 -15.62 -27.32
C LEU A 478 34.99 -16.32 -26.31
N GLY A 479 35.39 -15.59 -25.27
CA GLY A 479 36.08 -16.12 -24.10
C GLY A 479 35.16 -16.96 -23.20
N VAL A 480 35.76 -17.75 -22.30
CA VAL A 480 35.00 -18.65 -21.40
C VAL A 480 34.02 -17.87 -20.51
N ASP A 481 34.46 -16.74 -19.92
CA ASP A 481 33.59 -15.91 -19.07
C ASP A 481 32.48 -15.22 -19.90
N GLU A 482 32.68 -14.95 -21.20
CA GLU A 482 31.65 -14.39 -22.09
C GLU A 482 30.61 -15.46 -22.47
N LEU A 483 31.05 -16.68 -22.78
CA LEU A 483 30.15 -17.83 -22.98
C LEU A 483 29.35 -18.18 -21.73
N LEU A 484 29.95 -18.05 -20.54
CA LEU A 484 29.27 -18.22 -19.26
C LEU A 484 28.23 -17.12 -19.03
N LYS A 485 28.55 -15.85 -19.30
CA LYS A 485 27.57 -14.74 -19.23
C LYS A 485 26.40 -14.98 -20.18
N GLN A 486 26.67 -15.28 -21.45
CA GLN A 486 25.64 -15.60 -22.45
C GLN A 486 24.75 -16.77 -22.02
N TRP A 487 25.32 -17.81 -21.39
CA TRP A 487 24.56 -18.89 -20.78
C TRP A 487 23.69 -18.38 -19.61
N GLY A 488 24.26 -17.56 -18.72
CA GLY A 488 23.67 -17.04 -17.49
C GLY A 488 22.64 -15.92 -17.60
N GLU A 489 22.50 -15.28 -18.76
CA GLU A 489 21.45 -14.26 -19.00
C GLU A 489 20.03 -14.81 -18.85
N ARG A 490 19.87 -16.13 -19.00
CA ARG A 490 18.57 -16.82 -19.11
C ARG A 490 17.99 -17.14 -17.73
N MET A 491 16.69 -16.89 -17.57
CA MET A 491 15.93 -17.08 -16.33
C MET A 491 16.24 -18.40 -15.57
N TRP A 492 16.15 -19.55 -16.24
CA TRP A 492 16.28 -20.87 -15.60
C TRP A 492 17.68 -21.20 -15.07
N THR A 493 18.74 -20.58 -15.60
CA THR A 493 20.12 -20.81 -15.11
C THR A 493 20.34 -20.36 -13.67
N PHE A 494 19.47 -19.47 -13.16
CA PHE A 494 19.56 -18.95 -11.80
C PHE A 494 19.08 -19.98 -10.76
N PRO A 495 17.86 -20.55 -10.86
CA PRO A 495 17.52 -21.78 -10.15
C PRO A 495 18.54 -22.91 -10.35
N GLU A 496 19.10 -23.08 -11.56
CA GLU A 496 20.11 -24.13 -11.82
C GLU A 496 21.35 -24.01 -10.92
N VAL A 497 21.98 -22.85 -10.86
CA VAL A 497 23.15 -22.65 -10.00
C VAL A 497 22.78 -22.72 -8.51
N LEU A 498 21.67 -22.09 -8.10
CA LEU A 498 21.28 -22.01 -6.69
C LEU A 498 20.86 -23.35 -6.07
N LEU A 499 20.15 -24.19 -6.82
CA LEU A 499 19.59 -25.45 -6.31
C LEU A 499 20.48 -26.67 -6.56
N SER A 500 21.54 -26.52 -7.37
CA SER A 500 22.48 -27.60 -7.63
C SER A 500 23.16 -28.11 -6.34
N PRO A 501 23.50 -29.40 -6.25
CA PRO A 501 24.30 -29.96 -5.17
C PRO A 501 25.78 -29.51 -5.23
N GLY A 502 26.53 -29.68 -4.14
CA GLY A 502 27.97 -29.35 -4.06
C GLY A 502 28.30 -27.86 -3.88
N LYS A 503 29.60 -27.53 -3.83
CA LYS A 503 30.12 -26.14 -3.74
C LYS A 503 30.79 -25.64 -5.01
N GLU A 504 31.16 -26.56 -5.90
CA GLU A 504 31.81 -26.30 -7.18
C GLU A 504 30.92 -26.82 -8.30
N ILE A 505 31.03 -26.22 -9.49
CA ILE A 505 30.34 -26.63 -10.71
C ILE A 505 31.42 -26.87 -11.78
N LEU A 506 31.32 -28.00 -12.48
CA LEU A 506 32.25 -28.37 -13.55
C LEU A 506 31.76 -27.81 -14.89
N VAL A 507 32.60 -27.04 -15.55
CA VAL A 507 32.35 -26.45 -16.87
C VAL A 507 33.11 -27.21 -17.94
N TYR A 508 32.40 -27.79 -18.91
CA TYR A 508 32.97 -28.51 -20.05
C TYR A 508 32.86 -27.66 -21.31
N ILE A 509 33.99 -27.41 -21.99
CA ILE A 509 34.04 -26.62 -23.22
C ILE A 509 34.19 -27.54 -24.43
N ARG A 510 33.41 -27.30 -25.48
CA ARG A 510 33.48 -28.06 -26.74
C ARG A 510 34.88 -27.97 -27.36
N GLY A 511 35.57 -29.11 -27.42
CA GLY A 511 36.91 -29.25 -28.00
C GLY A 511 38.04 -29.28 -26.97
N GLU A 512 37.75 -29.02 -25.70
CA GLU A 512 38.72 -29.14 -24.60
C GLU A 512 38.61 -30.48 -23.88
N ASN A 513 39.75 -30.99 -23.38
CA ASN A 513 39.82 -32.32 -22.79
C ASN A 513 39.57 -32.34 -21.27
N SER A 514 39.81 -31.24 -20.56
CA SER A 514 39.68 -31.10 -19.10
C SER A 514 38.58 -30.10 -18.74
N PRO A 515 37.66 -30.41 -17.80
CA PRO A 515 36.69 -29.44 -17.31
C PRO A 515 37.35 -28.39 -16.40
N ILE A 516 36.73 -27.21 -16.33
CA ILE A 516 37.12 -26.14 -15.41
C ILE A 516 36.20 -26.20 -14.19
N ALA A 517 36.76 -26.37 -12.99
CA ALA A 517 36.00 -26.27 -11.75
C ALA A 517 35.85 -24.80 -11.33
N ILE A 518 34.61 -24.33 -11.16
CA ILE A 518 34.30 -22.98 -10.68
C ILE A 518 33.53 -23.09 -9.36
N ASN A 519 34.01 -22.41 -8.32
CA ASN A 519 33.30 -22.31 -7.05
C ASN A 519 32.02 -21.49 -7.23
N LYS A 520 30.88 -21.97 -6.73
CA LYS A 520 29.55 -21.31 -6.83
C LYS A 520 29.58 -19.87 -6.35
N ASN A 521 30.34 -19.60 -5.31
CA ASN A 521 30.49 -18.26 -4.74
C ASN A 521 31.09 -17.24 -5.74
N GLN A 522 31.83 -17.67 -6.77
CA GLN A 522 32.36 -16.83 -7.84
C GLN A 522 31.40 -16.68 -9.04
N PHE A 523 30.35 -17.51 -9.16
CA PHE A 523 29.39 -17.40 -10.27
C PHE A 523 28.73 -16.03 -10.31
N ALA A 524 28.32 -15.50 -9.15
CA ALA A 524 27.62 -14.22 -9.07
C ALA A 524 28.39 -13.06 -9.75
N GLY A 525 29.71 -12.99 -9.59
CA GLY A 525 30.53 -11.94 -10.22
C GLY A 525 31.04 -12.26 -11.63
N ARG A 526 30.98 -13.51 -12.07
CA ARG A 526 31.44 -13.93 -13.41
C ARG A 526 30.32 -14.04 -14.43
N VAL A 527 29.15 -14.53 -14.00
CA VAL A 527 28.08 -15.06 -14.86
C VAL A 527 26.87 -14.13 -14.94
N TRP A 528 26.63 -13.30 -13.93
CA TRP A 528 25.45 -12.44 -13.84
C TRP A 528 25.83 -10.97 -13.63
N GLU A 529 24.97 -10.07 -14.11
CA GLU A 529 25.14 -8.62 -13.95
C GLU A 529 24.73 -8.14 -12.55
N ASP A 530 23.76 -8.82 -11.92
CA ASP A 530 23.25 -8.54 -10.57
C ASP A 530 24.12 -9.18 -9.48
N ALA A 531 25.44 -8.99 -9.57
CA ALA A 531 26.43 -9.69 -8.76
C ALA A 531 26.25 -9.50 -7.24
N HIS A 532 25.78 -8.33 -6.78
CA HIS A 532 25.62 -8.04 -5.36
C HIS A 532 24.39 -8.73 -4.73
N GLU A 533 23.26 -8.75 -5.43
CA GLU A 533 22.02 -9.39 -4.97
C GLU A 533 22.08 -10.90 -5.15
N SER A 534 22.53 -11.36 -6.32
CA SER A 534 22.67 -12.79 -6.62
C SER A 534 23.68 -13.49 -5.70
N ARG A 535 24.77 -12.81 -5.29
CA ARG A 535 25.76 -13.37 -4.36
C ARG A 535 25.17 -13.67 -2.98
N GLN A 536 24.30 -12.81 -2.46
CA GLN A 536 23.63 -13.02 -1.17
C GLN A 536 22.77 -14.29 -1.19
N LEU A 537 22.08 -14.55 -2.30
CA LEU A 537 21.32 -15.79 -2.49
C LEU A 537 22.24 -17.00 -2.62
N VAL A 538 23.30 -16.92 -3.43
CA VAL A 538 24.29 -18.01 -3.55
C VAL A 538 24.89 -18.38 -2.19
N ASP A 539 25.32 -17.40 -1.40
CA ASP A 539 25.82 -17.64 -0.04
C ASP A 539 24.73 -18.24 0.86
N SER A 540 23.46 -17.83 0.71
CA SER A 540 22.38 -18.38 1.52
C SER A 540 21.97 -19.81 1.16
N TYR A 541 22.10 -20.22 -0.11
CA TYR A 541 21.88 -21.60 -0.54
C TYR A 541 23.10 -22.51 -0.23
N ILE A 542 24.32 -21.96 -0.19
CA ILE A 542 25.52 -22.67 0.31
C ILE A 542 25.49 -22.82 1.84
N GLY A 543 24.74 -21.97 2.55
CA GLY A 543 24.65 -21.94 4.01
C GLY A 543 25.69 -21.05 4.69
N THR A 544 26.36 -20.16 3.95
CA THR A 544 27.27 -19.15 4.50
C THR A 544 26.54 -17.88 4.98
N LEU A 545 25.33 -17.59 4.48
CA LEU A 545 24.52 -16.43 4.88
C LEU A 545 23.09 -16.81 5.32
N GLY A 546 22.68 -16.38 6.50
CA GLY A 546 21.34 -16.63 7.04
C GLY A 546 20.29 -15.60 6.63
N LEU A 547 19.83 -15.61 5.37
CA LEU A 547 18.70 -14.77 4.93
C LEU A 547 17.34 -15.34 5.41
N SER A 548 16.43 -14.45 5.81
CA SER A 548 15.03 -14.76 6.14
C SER A 548 14.22 -15.23 4.92
N ARG A 549 13.02 -15.76 5.15
CA ARG A 549 12.14 -16.20 4.05
C ARG A 549 11.67 -15.03 3.19
N LEU A 550 11.39 -13.89 3.82
CA LEU A 550 11.01 -12.65 3.14
C LEU A 550 12.14 -12.13 2.24
N GLU A 551 13.37 -11.98 2.78
CA GLU A 551 14.53 -11.54 2.01
C GLU A 551 14.83 -12.49 0.85
N LYS A 552 14.82 -13.81 1.10
CA LYS A 552 15.00 -14.83 0.05
C LYS A 552 14.00 -14.66 -1.09
N ALA A 553 12.72 -14.49 -0.78
CA ALA A 553 11.68 -14.34 -1.79
C ALA A 553 11.81 -13.03 -2.58
N VAL A 554 12.07 -11.91 -1.90
CA VAL A 554 12.19 -10.57 -2.52
C VAL A 554 13.43 -10.47 -3.40
N ILE A 555 14.60 -10.88 -2.89
CA ILE A 555 15.85 -10.83 -3.66
C ILE A 555 15.76 -11.81 -4.84
N ALA A 556 15.20 -13.02 -4.66
CA ALA A 556 15.08 -13.99 -5.75
C ALA A 556 14.12 -13.51 -6.85
N LEU A 557 13.01 -12.85 -6.49
CA LEU A 557 12.13 -12.20 -7.44
C LEU A 557 12.88 -11.12 -8.23
N GLY A 558 13.58 -10.20 -7.55
CA GLY A 558 14.35 -9.14 -8.20
C GLY A 558 15.40 -9.69 -9.17
N CYS A 559 16.13 -10.74 -8.79
CA CYS A 559 17.07 -11.45 -9.66
C CYS A 559 16.37 -12.08 -10.89
N LEU A 560 15.25 -12.78 -10.71
CA LEU A 560 14.53 -13.42 -11.82
C LEU A 560 13.98 -12.39 -12.83
N TYR A 561 13.50 -11.24 -12.37
CA TYR A 561 13.00 -10.17 -13.23
C TYR A 561 14.07 -9.38 -13.98
N ARG A 562 15.34 -9.44 -13.54
CA ARG A 562 16.50 -8.89 -14.30
C ARG A 562 16.97 -9.80 -15.43
N ARG A 563 16.56 -11.08 -15.46
CA ARG A 563 17.02 -12.06 -16.45
C ARG A 563 16.14 -12.08 -17.68
N LYS A 564 16.76 -12.39 -18.83
CA LYS A 564 16.06 -12.50 -20.11
C LYS A 564 15.18 -13.75 -20.08
N THR A 565 13.91 -13.56 -20.40
CA THR A 565 12.94 -14.63 -20.62
C THR A 565 12.32 -14.51 -22.01
N VAL A 566 11.80 -15.62 -22.50
CA VAL A 566 10.94 -15.67 -23.68
C VAL A 566 9.59 -16.06 -23.13
N GLU A 567 8.64 -15.12 -23.10
CA GLU A 567 7.34 -15.33 -22.47
C GLU A 567 6.57 -16.46 -23.18
N TYR A 568 6.48 -17.61 -22.52
CA TYR A 568 5.57 -18.70 -22.86
C TYR A 568 4.25 -18.48 -22.11
N LEU A 569 4.32 -18.34 -20.78
CA LEU A 569 3.24 -17.78 -19.97
C LEU A 569 3.61 -16.39 -19.48
N LYS A 570 2.60 -15.53 -19.29
CA LYS A 570 2.79 -14.24 -18.61
C LYS A 570 3.43 -14.42 -17.23
N GLY A 571 3.06 -15.48 -16.51
CA GLY A 571 3.55 -15.78 -15.16
C GLY A 571 4.94 -16.41 -15.05
N ASP A 572 5.68 -16.65 -16.14
CA ASP A 572 6.89 -17.50 -16.16
C ASP A 572 7.92 -17.17 -15.06
N GLN A 573 8.22 -15.89 -14.81
CA GLN A 573 9.17 -15.48 -13.77
C GLN A 573 8.67 -15.75 -12.34
N ALA A 574 7.35 -15.69 -12.11
CA ALA A 574 6.75 -16.11 -10.84
C ALA A 574 6.75 -17.64 -10.69
N TYR A 575 6.51 -18.39 -11.77
CA TYR A 575 6.60 -19.86 -11.76
C TYR A 575 8.05 -20.37 -11.69
N ALA A 576 9.05 -19.59 -12.14
CA ALA A 576 10.47 -19.88 -11.86
C ALA A 576 10.81 -19.67 -10.37
N LEU A 577 10.26 -18.62 -9.73
CA LEU A 577 10.40 -18.39 -8.29
C LEU A 577 9.79 -19.53 -7.46
N MET A 578 8.69 -20.14 -7.94
CA MET A 578 8.09 -21.33 -7.33
C MET A 578 9.09 -22.48 -7.16
N GLY A 579 10.06 -22.63 -8.07
CA GLY A 579 11.13 -23.61 -7.97
C GLY A 579 12.06 -23.39 -6.76
N LEU A 580 12.18 -22.16 -6.26
CA LEU A 580 13.02 -21.76 -5.13
C LEU A 580 12.29 -21.83 -3.76
N LEU A 581 10.97 -21.90 -3.76
CA LEU A 581 10.14 -21.91 -2.55
C LEU A 581 9.71 -23.33 -2.12
N ARG A 582 9.00 -23.45 -0.98
CA ARG A 582 8.65 -24.75 -0.37
C ARG A 582 7.39 -25.36 -1.01
N LEU A 583 6.37 -24.54 -1.20
CA LEU A 583 5.04 -24.92 -1.65
C LEU A 583 4.83 -24.40 -3.08
N ARG A 584 4.19 -25.22 -3.89
CA ARG A 584 4.11 -25.05 -5.34
C ARG A 584 2.66 -25.19 -5.77
N PRO A 585 1.92 -24.07 -5.93
CA PRO A 585 0.55 -24.12 -6.39
C PRO A 585 0.49 -24.58 -7.84
N GLN A 586 -0.65 -25.17 -8.23
CA GLN A 586 -0.97 -25.47 -9.63
C GLN A 586 -0.77 -24.23 -10.51
N ILE A 587 -0.16 -24.42 -11.69
CA ILE A 587 0.02 -23.39 -12.72
C ILE A 587 -1.34 -23.08 -13.35
N ASP A 588 -1.51 -21.87 -13.87
CA ASP A 588 -2.74 -21.43 -14.51
C ASP A 588 -2.41 -20.48 -15.66
N VAL A 589 -2.57 -20.96 -16.88
CA VAL A 589 -2.33 -20.22 -18.14
C VAL A 589 -3.07 -18.88 -18.20
N THR A 590 -4.14 -18.71 -17.41
CA THR A 590 -4.91 -17.47 -17.32
C THR A 590 -4.39 -16.46 -16.29
N ASP A 591 -3.36 -16.79 -15.49
CA ASP A 591 -2.76 -15.85 -14.54
C ASP A 591 -1.94 -14.76 -15.25
N THR A 592 -2.03 -13.54 -14.74
CA THR A 592 -1.04 -12.49 -14.99
C THR A 592 0.24 -12.72 -14.18
N GLN A 593 1.30 -11.97 -14.48
CA GLN A 593 2.53 -11.91 -13.68
C GLN A 593 2.25 -11.72 -12.18
N PHE A 594 1.42 -10.74 -11.83
CA PHE A 594 1.09 -10.42 -10.44
C PHE A 594 0.14 -11.47 -9.80
N GLN A 595 -0.81 -12.04 -10.55
CA GLN A 595 -1.69 -13.09 -10.03
C GLN A 595 -0.94 -14.39 -9.70
N ALA A 596 -0.05 -14.83 -10.60
CA ALA A 596 0.81 -15.98 -10.38
C ALA A 596 1.67 -15.78 -9.12
N PHE A 597 2.25 -14.59 -8.98
CA PHE A 597 3.01 -14.21 -7.78
C PHE A 597 2.16 -14.15 -6.51
N ALA A 598 0.96 -13.56 -6.56
CA ALA A 598 0.07 -13.44 -5.41
C ALA A 598 -0.38 -14.83 -4.90
N ARG A 599 -0.71 -15.75 -5.82
CA ARG A 599 -0.99 -17.16 -5.50
C ARG A 599 0.21 -17.84 -4.84
N LEU A 600 1.41 -17.64 -5.38
CA LEU A 600 2.64 -18.23 -4.84
C LEU A 600 2.98 -17.69 -3.44
N SER A 601 2.79 -16.39 -3.21
CA SER A 601 2.97 -15.74 -1.91
C SER A 601 1.95 -16.23 -0.89
N MET A 602 0.67 -16.36 -1.27
CA MET A 602 -0.39 -16.92 -0.43
C MET A 602 -0.15 -18.40 -0.11
N ALA A 603 0.40 -19.18 -1.04
CA ALA A 603 0.73 -20.58 -0.83
C ALA A 603 1.87 -20.77 0.19
N ASN A 604 2.94 -19.96 0.09
CA ASN A 604 4.16 -20.16 0.88
C ASN A 604 4.17 -19.46 2.24
N ASP A 605 3.26 -18.51 2.47
CA ASP A 605 3.18 -17.67 3.67
C ASP A 605 4.56 -17.08 4.04
N SER A 606 5.14 -16.35 3.08
CA SER A 606 6.46 -15.71 3.17
C SER A 606 6.44 -14.49 4.09
N ASP A 607 6.11 -14.69 5.36
CA ASP A 607 6.08 -13.68 6.43
C ASP A 607 5.17 -12.47 6.09
N ALA A 608 4.02 -12.73 5.45
CA ALA A 608 3.05 -11.74 4.98
C ALA A 608 3.62 -10.72 3.96
N LEU A 609 4.44 -11.20 3.02
CA LEU A 609 5.07 -10.40 1.96
C LEU A 609 4.08 -9.50 1.20
N LEU A 610 2.94 -10.05 0.76
CA LEU A 610 2.00 -9.36 -0.09
C LEU A 610 1.24 -8.27 0.67
N GLU A 611 0.89 -8.54 1.92
CA GLU A 611 0.34 -7.60 2.89
C GLU A 611 1.31 -6.41 3.12
N ARG A 612 2.61 -6.69 3.28
CA ARG A 612 3.67 -5.66 3.39
C ARG A 612 3.78 -4.83 2.10
N TYR A 613 3.77 -5.48 0.94
CA TYR A 613 3.87 -4.82 -0.37
C TYR A 613 2.69 -3.87 -0.66
N ILE A 614 1.46 -4.20 -0.23
CA ILE A 614 0.31 -3.28 -0.34
C ILE A 614 0.60 -1.95 0.41
N CYS A 615 1.37 -2.02 1.50
CA CYS A 615 1.68 -0.90 2.39
C CYS A 615 2.92 -0.05 1.98
N THR A 616 3.57 -0.34 0.85
CA THR A 616 4.64 0.51 0.30
C THR A 616 4.09 1.59 -0.63
N LEU A 617 4.80 2.72 -0.71
CA LEU A 617 4.55 3.79 -1.68
C LEU A 617 5.60 3.70 -2.79
N PRO A 618 5.26 3.31 -4.03
CA PRO A 618 6.23 3.28 -5.12
C PRO A 618 6.81 4.67 -5.41
N LYS A 619 8.11 4.73 -5.74
CA LYS A 619 8.86 5.96 -6.04
C LYS A 619 8.39 6.65 -7.32
N SER A 620 7.78 5.90 -8.24
CA SER A 620 7.14 6.42 -9.47
C SER A 620 5.87 5.64 -9.79
N ILE A 621 4.93 6.27 -10.52
CA ILE A 621 3.65 5.64 -10.92
C ILE A 621 3.88 4.38 -11.79
N ASP A 622 4.92 4.43 -12.62
CA ASP A 622 5.29 3.35 -13.54
C ASP A 622 6.33 2.38 -12.95
N GLN A 623 6.60 2.45 -11.65
CA GLN A 623 7.40 1.44 -10.95
C GLN A 623 6.70 0.08 -11.10
N PRO A 624 7.37 -0.93 -11.68
CA PRO A 624 6.78 -2.24 -11.85
C PRO A 624 6.63 -2.94 -10.50
N TRP A 625 5.59 -3.76 -10.35
CA TRP A 625 5.19 -4.31 -9.05
C TRP A 625 6.26 -5.19 -8.38
N TYR A 626 7.14 -5.82 -9.16
CA TYR A 626 8.26 -6.63 -8.67
C TYR A 626 9.39 -5.79 -8.07
N ASN A 627 9.49 -4.50 -8.41
CA ASN A 627 10.29 -3.56 -7.65
C ASN A 627 9.46 -3.12 -6.42
N MET A 628 9.85 -3.62 -5.26
CA MET A 628 9.15 -3.38 -3.99
C MET A 628 9.79 -2.26 -3.14
N GLU A 629 10.65 -1.43 -3.72
CA GLU A 629 11.21 -0.25 -3.06
C GLU A 629 10.12 0.74 -2.62
N ASP A 630 10.26 1.25 -1.40
CA ASP A 630 9.38 2.24 -0.79
C ASP A 630 9.96 3.66 -0.88
N THR A 631 9.08 4.66 -1.01
CA THR A 631 9.45 6.08 -1.07
C THR A 631 9.95 6.60 0.28
N TYR A 632 9.56 5.95 1.39
CA TYR A 632 10.06 6.27 2.73
C TYR A 632 11.39 5.57 3.07
N GLU A 633 11.99 4.84 2.11
CA GLU A 633 13.24 4.07 2.27
C GLU A 633 13.15 2.93 3.33
N SER A 634 11.96 2.64 3.83
CA SER A 634 11.67 1.52 4.74
C SER A 634 11.81 0.18 4.02
N SER A 635 12.42 -0.82 4.68
CA SER A 635 12.48 -2.17 4.12
C SER A 635 11.17 -2.93 4.37
N LEU A 636 10.86 -3.92 3.53
CA LEU A 636 9.63 -4.72 3.70
C LEU A 636 9.55 -5.41 5.07
N TRP A 637 10.68 -5.83 5.65
CA TRP A 637 10.71 -6.46 6.97
C TRP A 637 10.33 -5.50 8.12
N ASP A 638 10.53 -4.18 7.96
CA ASP A 638 10.23 -3.15 8.96
C ASP A 638 8.73 -2.78 9.04
N ILE A 639 7.94 -3.23 8.06
CA ILE A 639 6.49 -3.02 7.96
C ILE A 639 5.76 -4.21 8.58
N TYR A 640 5.04 -4.02 9.69
CA TYR A 640 4.33 -5.09 10.39
C TYR A 640 2.83 -5.08 10.05
N PRO A 641 2.35 -5.94 9.13
CA PRO A 641 0.93 -6.00 8.79
C PRO A 641 0.10 -6.63 9.91
N TYR A 642 -1.11 -6.09 10.11
CA TYR A 642 -2.18 -6.72 10.91
C TYR A 642 -3.39 -7.12 10.05
N THR A 643 -3.34 -6.82 8.75
CA THR A 643 -4.27 -7.31 7.73
C THR A 643 -3.78 -8.60 7.11
N GLN A 644 -4.67 -9.33 6.43
CA GLN A 644 -4.34 -10.57 5.72
C GLN A 644 -4.91 -10.54 4.29
N VAL A 645 -4.13 -10.98 3.30
CA VAL A 645 -4.68 -11.25 1.96
C VAL A 645 -5.48 -12.55 2.02
N ALA A 646 -6.78 -12.42 1.79
CA ALA A 646 -7.76 -13.50 1.84
C ALA A 646 -7.99 -14.15 0.46
N ALA A 647 -7.75 -13.46 -0.66
CA ALA A 647 -7.95 -13.99 -2.00
C ALA A 647 -7.19 -13.25 -3.12
N VAL A 648 -6.98 -13.92 -4.25
CA VAL A 648 -6.57 -13.31 -5.53
C VAL A 648 -7.79 -13.20 -6.44
N CYS A 649 -7.98 -12.02 -7.03
CA CYS A 649 -9.06 -11.70 -7.96
C CYS A 649 -8.53 -11.41 -9.38
N ASP A 650 -9.45 -11.27 -10.33
CA ASP A 650 -9.16 -10.87 -11.70
C ASP A 650 -8.59 -9.44 -11.79
N ASN A 651 -7.89 -9.14 -12.89
CA ASN A 651 -7.34 -7.80 -13.20
C ASN A 651 -6.34 -7.25 -12.15
N ASP A 652 -5.39 -8.07 -11.70
CA ASP A 652 -4.33 -7.68 -10.75
C ASP A 652 -4.85 -7.09 -9.43
N THR A 653 -5.92 -7.70 -8.90
CA THR A 653 -6.52 -7.32 -7.62
C THR A 653 -6.48 -8.45 -6.60
N VAL A 654 -6.49 -8.10 -5.33
CA VAL A 654 -6.48 -9.01 -4.17
C VAL A 654 -7.55 -8.60 -3.17
N ILE A 655 -8.07 -9.53 -2.39
CA ILE A 655 -8.98 -9.23 -1.29
C ILE A 655 -8.16 -9.14 -0.02
N LEU A 656 -8.12 -7.97 0.60
CA LEU A 656 -7.53 -7.72 1.91
C LEU A 656 -8.63 -7.79 2.97
N ASP A 657 -8.43 -8.59 4.01
CA ASP A 657 -9.34 -8.67 5.15
C ASP A 657 -8.70 -8.14 6.44
N GLY A 658 -9.57 -7.71 7.36
CA GLY A 658 -9.21 -7.25 8.69
C GLY A 658 -8.72 -5.80 8.79
N ALA A 659 -8.69 -5.04 7.68
CA ALA A 659 -8.23 -3.65 7.64
C ALA A 659 -9.12 -2.71 8.45
N PHE A 660 -8.55 -1.61 8.92
CA PHE A 660 -9.31 -0.50 9.49
C PHE A 660 -9.42 0.62 8.48
N ALA A 661 -10.59 1.26 8.35
CA ALA A 661 -10.83 2.32 7.38
C ALA A 661 -11.31 3.61 8.04
N ALA A 662 -10.81 4.72 7.53
CA ALA A 662 -11.41 6.05 7.63
C ALA A 662 -11.84 6.49 6.23
N SER A 663 -13.07 6.95 6.06
CA SER A 663 -13.49 7.64 4.83
C SER A 663 -13.11 9.12 4.90
N VAL A 664 -12.71 9.69 3.76
CA VAL A 664 -12.30 11.09 3.64
C VAL A 664 -13.49 11.92 3.17
N VAL A 665 -13.77 13.00 3.90
CA VAL A 665 -14.83 13.95 3.56
C VAL A 665 -14.27 14.99 2.59
N TRP A 666 -14.59 14.82 1.31
CA TRP A 666 -14.12 15.67 0.22
C TRP A 666 -15.08 16.78 -0.18
N ASP A 667 -16.37 16.71 0.14
CA ASP A 667 -17.38 17.61 -0.42
C ASP A 667 -17.38 18.99 0.26
N SER A 668 -17.39 19.01 1.60
CA SER A 668 -17.34 20.23 2.40
C SER A 668 -16.94 19.94 3.83
N PHE A 669 -16.40 20.94 4.51
CA PHE A 669 -16.21 20.84 5.96
C PHE A 669 -17.56 20.74 6.69
N PHE A 670 -17.55 20.26 7.92
CA PHE A 670 -18.70 20.35 8.84
C PHE A 670 -18.21 20.80 10.22
N PRO A 671 -19.06 21.45 11.04
CA PRO A 671 -18.64 21.95 12.34
C PRO A 671 -18.23 20.81 13.27
N ILE A 672 -17.00 20.88 13.79
CA ILE A 672 -16.39 19.86 14.65
C ILE A 672 -16.74 20.10 16.10
N ASN A 673 -17.22 19.07 16.81
CA ASN A 673 -17.34 19.16 18.26
C ASN A 673 -15.95 19.21 18.91
N TYR A 674 -15.76 20.13 19.85
CA TYR A 674 -14.57 20.19 20.69
C TYR A 674 -14.94 20.51 22.13
N THR A 675 -14.07 20.11 23.04
CA THR A 675 -14.13 20.43 24.46
C THR A 675 -13.04 21.42 24.83
N LYS A 676 -13.31 22.26 25.83
CA LYS A 676 -12.32 23.16 26.44
C LYS A 676 -12.37 22.97 27.95
N ASN A 677 -11.20 22.96 28.58
CA ASN A 677 -11.10 22.98 30.04
C ASN A 677 -11.89 24.17 30.63
N PHE A 678 -12.65 23.89 31.69
CA PHE A 678 -13.48 24.88 32.37
C PHE A 678 -12.60 26.00 32.93
N SER A 679 -12.99 27.25 32.66
CA SER A 679 -12.32 28.44 33.22
C SER A 679 -13.33 29.54 33.47
N PHE A 680 -13.46 29.96 34.74
CA PHE A 680 -14.30 31.09 35.13
C PHE A 680 -13.89 32.38 34.39
N ILE A 681 -12.59 32.61 34.20
CA ILE A 681 -12.06 33.78 33.50
C ILE A 681 -12.50 33.78 32.02
N ARG A 682 -12.43 32.63 31.34
CA ARG A 682 -12.91 32.52 29.95
C ARG A 682 -14.42 32.70 29.84
N LYS A 683 -15.20 32.13 30.76
CA LYS A 683 -16.66 32.34 30.81
C LYS A 683 -17.00 33.80 31.05
N ALA A 684 -16.34 34.46 32.00
CA ALA A 684 -16.52 35.90 32.26
C ALA A 684 -16.16 36.75 31.04
N ALA A 685 -15.06 36.45 30.33
CA ALA A 685 -14.71 37.14 29.09
C ALA A 685 -15.78 36.98 28.00
N LEU A 686 -16.30 35.75 27.78
CA LEU A 686 -17.41 35.49 26.85
C LEU A 686 -18.68 36.27 27.23
N TYR A 687 -19.08 36.26 28.51
CA TYR A 687 -20.24 37.02 28.99
C TYR A 687 -20.04 38.53 28.80
N LEU A 688 -18.90 39.09 29.20
CA LEU A 688 -18.60 40.52 29.04
C LEU A 688 -18.62 40.93 27.56
N MET A 689 -18.09 40.11 26.65
CA MET A 689 -18.12 40.39 25.21
C MET A 689 -19.54 40.30 24.63
N ASN A 690 -20.26 39.21 24.91
CA ASN A 690 -21.59 38.95 24.35
C ASN A 690 -22.63 40.00 24.81
N TYR A 691 -22.53 40.44 26.06
CA TYR A 691 -23.48 41.39 26.64
C TYR A 691 -22.99 42.85 26.62
N ASN A 692 -21.81 43.13 26.04
CA ASN A 692 -21.19 44.47 26.10
C ASN A 692 -22.14 45.59 25.63
N PHE A 693 -22.78 45.39 24.48
CA PHE A 693 -23.63 46.40 23.87
C PHE A 693 -24.98 46.60 24.61
N PHE A 694 -25.41 45.64 25.46
CA PHE A 694 -26.51 45.90 26.39
C PHE A 694 -26.13 46.93 27.46
N PHE A 695 -24.87 47.00 27.91
CA PHE A 695 -24.45 48.06 28.84
C PHE A 695 -24.59 49.45 28.20
N LEU A 696 -24.35 49.57 26.89
CA LEU A 696 -24.58 50.81 26.15
C LEU A 696 -26.08 51.14 26.04
N ILE A 697 -26.92 50.18 25.66
CA ILE A 697 -28.38 50.38 25.56
C ILE A 697 -28.97 50.80 26.92
N ILE A 698 -28.62 50.08 28.00
CA ILE A 698 -29.12 50.35 29.35
C ILE A 698 -28.59 51.70 29.85
N SER A 699 -27.32 52.04 29.58
CA SER A 699 -26.75 53.36 29.89
C SER A 699 -27.53 54.50 29.22
N LEU A 700 -27.81 54.38 27.91
CA LEU A 700 -28.62 55.34 27.15
C LEU A 700 -30.04 55.49 27.73
N LEU A 701 -30.69 54.38 28.10
CA LEU A 701 -32.01 54.42 28.75
C LEU A 701 -31.97 55.19 30.09
N PHE A 702 -30.96 54.94 30.94
CA PHE A 702 -30.80 55.69 32.19
C PHE A 702 -30.57 57.19 31.96
N PHE A 703 -29.87 57.58 30.89
CA PHE A 703 -29.74 58.99 30.51
C PHE A 703 -31.07 59.60 30.01
N THR A 704 -31.93 58.86 29.29
CA THR A 704 -33.22 59.39 28.81
C THR A 704 -34.28 59.54 29.90
N PHE A 705 -34.30 58.68 30.93
CA PHE A 705 -35.28 58.74 32.02
C PHE A 705 -34.82 59.57 33.24
N SER A 706 -33.75 60.36 33.12
CA SER A 706 -33.07 61.01 34.24
C SER A 706 -33.75 62.27 34.79
N ILE A 707 -34.84 62.07 35.55
CA ILE A 707 -35.40 63.06 36.49
C ILE A 707 -34.74 62.92 37.88
N LEU A 708 -34.09 61.79 38.17
CA LEU A 708 -33.49 61.45 39.47
C LEU A 708 -31.96 61.34 39.40
N ARG A 709 -31.25 62.14 40.22
CA ARG A 709 -29.77 62.18 40.31
C ARG A 709 -29.07 60.81 40.45
N PRO A 710 -29.53 59.81 41.23
CA PRO A 710 -28.83 58.53 41.33
C PRO A 710 -28.86 57.70 40.02
N ALA A 711 -29.85 57.89 39.14
CA ALA A 711 -29.94 57.18 37.87
C ALA A 711 -28.80 57.55 36.91
N LEU A 712 -28.40 58.83 36.88
CA LEU A 712 -27.25 59.31 36.09
C LEU A 712 -25.94 58.62 36.49
N PHE A 713 -25.72 58.40 37.79
CA PHE A 713 -24.49 57.77 38.28
C PHE A 713 -24.36 56.31 37.80
N ILE A 714 -25.47 55.56 37.82
CA ILE A 714 -25.55 54.20 37.27
C ILE A 714 -25.31 54.21 35.75
N GLY A 715 -25.94 55.14 35.02
CA GLY A 715 -25.73 55.31 33.58
C GLY A 715 -24.27 55.57 33.20
N VAL A 716 -23.57 56.41 33.95
CA VAL A 716 -22.12 56.70 33.76
C VAL A 716 -21.26 55.46 34.04
N ILE A 717 -21.52 54.71 35.11
CA ILE A 717 -20.75 53.48 35.42
C ILE A 717 -20.90 52.44 34.30
N LEU A 718 -22.11 52.27 33.77
CA LEU A 718 -22.36 51.35 32.65
C LEU A 718 -21.67 51.80 31.36
N LEU A 719 -21.65 53.11 31.07
CA LEU A 719 -20.92 53.66 29.92
C LEU A 719 -19.40 53.44 30.03
N LEU A 720 -18.82 53.70 31.20
CA LEU A 720 -17.40 53.45 31.46
C LEU A 720 -17.06 51.96 31.36
N THR A 721 -17.97 51.09 31.82
CA THR A 721 -17.83 49.63 31.69
C THR A 721 -17.85 49.19 30.22
N PHE A 722 -18.79 49.71 29.43
CA PHE A 722 -18.85 49.47 27.98
C PHE A 722 -17.55 49.87 27.27
N VAL A 723 -17.05 51.08 27.53
CA VAL A 723 -15.79 51.58 26.92
C VAL A 723 -14.59 50.74 27.37
N ALA A 724 -14.51 50.36 28.65
CA ALA A 724 -13.43 49.53 29.17
C ALA A 724 -13.42 48.11 28.56
N VAL A 725 -14.59 47.50 28.38
CA VAL A 725 -14.72 46.18 27.72
C VAL A 725 -14.41 46.30 26.22
N LEU A 726 -14.91 47.34 25.54
CA LEU A 726 -14.65 47.60 24.13
C LEU A 726 -13.14 47.72 23.83
N LEU A 727 -12.42 48.53 24.60
CA LEU A 727 -10.96 48.66 24.47
C LEU A 727 -10.24 47.34 24.79
N ARG A 728 -10.72 46.56 25.75
CA ARG A 728 -10.10 45.26 26.10
C ARG A 728 -10.54 44.11 25.18
N THR A 729 -11.52 44.30 24.30
CA THR A 729 -12.11 43.21 23.50
C THR A 729 -11.08 42.42 22.70
N PRO A 730 -10.07 43.00 22.02
CA PRO A 730 -9.07 42.20 21.29
C PRO A 730 -8.29 41.22 22.19
N LYS A 731 -8.02 41.59 23.46
CA LYS A 731 -7.40 40.69 24.45
C LYS A 731 -8.40 39.66 25.00
N LEU A 732 -9.65 40.06 25.23
CA LEU A 732 -10.72 39.17 25.69
C LEU A 732 -11.05 38.08 24.65
N VAL A 733 -11.04 38.41 23.35
CA VAL A 733 -11.24 37.44 22.25
C VAL A 733 -10.12 36.40 22.26
N LYS A 734 -8.84 36.80 22.37
CA LYS A 734 -7.71 35.85 22.50
C LYS A 734 -7.89 34.92 23.71
N LEU A 735 -8.25 35.48 24.86
CA LEU A 735 -8.45 34.75 26.11
C LEU A 735 -9.62 33.75 26.06
N ALA A 736 -10.74 34.15 25.47
CA ALA A 736 -11.97 33.35 25.36
C ALA A 736 -11.90 32.28 24.26
N TYR A 737 -11.51 32.69 23.05
CA TYR A 737 -11.55 31.83 21.87
C TYR A 737 -10.23 31.11 21.59
N GLY A 738 -9.09 31.61 22.05
CA GLY A 738 -7.78 30.96 21.92
C GLY A 738 -7.54 29.79 22.87
N GLY A 739 -6.27 29.38 22.97
CA GLY A 739 -5.80 28.22 23.73
C GLY A 739 -6.14 26.87 23.09
N LYS A 740 -5.40 25.83 23.51
CA LYS A 740 -5.57 24.44 23.04
C LYS A 740 -6.92 23.84 23.49
N PHE A 741 -7.43 22.88 22.71
CA PHE A 741 -8.61 22.08 23.06
C PHE A 741 -8.22 20.96 24.03
N SER A 742 -9.18 20.46 24.82
CA SER A 742 -8.98 19.33 25.74
C SER A 742 -9.35 17.98 25.13
N GLY A 743 -9.94 17.98 23.95
CA GLY A 743 -10.43 16.82 23.22
C GLY A 743 -11.38 17.28 22.11
N GLN A 744 -11.27 16.67 20.94
CA GLN A 744 -11.94 17.10 19.72
C GLN A 744 -12.40 15.88 18.93
N GLN A 745 -13.50 16.02 18.19
CA GLN A 745 -14.02 14.96 17.35
C GLN A 745 -13.04 14.61 16.23
N ALA A 746 -12.87 13.32 15.98
CA ALA A 746 -12.11 12.83 14.83
C ALA A 746 -12.90 13.04 13.53
N ALA A 747 -12.27 13.73 12.58
CA ALA A 747 -12.75 13.89 11.22
C ALA A 747 -11.54 14.01 10.28
N MET A 748 -11.69 13.48 9.07
CA MET A 748 -10.66 13.49 8.05
C MET A 748 -11.23 14.19 6.81
N PHE A 749 -10.73 15.39 6.53
CA PHE A 749 -11.15 16.17 5.36
C PHE A 749 -10.06 16.14 4.29
N GLY A 750 -10.48 16.13 3.03
CA GLY A 750 -9.58 16.24 1.88
C GLY A 750 -9.85 17.52 1.08
N VAL A 751 -8.79 18.16 0.61
CA VAL A 751 -8.84 19.30 -0.31
C VAL A 751 -7.90 19.06 -1.51
N GLU A 752 -8.37 19.28 -2.74
CA GLU A 752 -7.52 19.31 -3.95
C GLU A 752 -6.71 20.61 -3.97
N GLY A 753 -5.38 20.50 -4.06
CA GLY A 753 -4.44 21.60 -3.94
C GLY A 753 -3.87 21.82 -2.53
N TYR A 754 -3.08 22.88 -2.40
CA TYR A 754 -2.47 23.33 -1.15
C TYR A 754 -3.39 24.37 -0.46
N ILE A 755 -3.64 24.19 0.82
CA ILE A 755 -4.32 25.15 1.70
C ILE A 755 -3.53 25.31 3.00
N SER A 756 -3.31 26.56 3.44
CA SER A 756 -2.51 26.82 4.65
C SER A 756 -3.20 26.35 5.93
N ALA A 757 -2.44 25.86 6.91
CA ALA A 757 -2.97 25.36 8.18
C ALA A 757 -3.80 26.41 8.93
N ALA A 758 -3.37 27.68 8.88
CA ALA A 758 -4.11 28.82 9.41
C ALA A 758 -5.47 29.06 8.71
N THR A 759 -5.59 28.74 7.41
CA THR A 759 -6.86 28.85 6.66
C THR A 759 -7.81 27.74 7.07
N VAL A 760 -7.30 26.51 7.22
CA VAL A 760 -8.07 25.37 7.73
C VAL A 760 -8.60 25.64 9.13
N GLU A 761 -7.76 26.13 10.06
CA GLU A 761 -8.20 26.46 11.41
C GLU A 761 -9.27 27.56 11.41
N ARG A 762 -9.10 28.59 10.57
CA ARG A 762 -10.09 29.69 10.41
C ARG A 762 -11.42 29.19 9.82
N ALA A 763 -11.40 28.20 8.94
CA ALA A 763 -12.60 27.64 8.31
C ALA A 763 -13.39 26.70 9.24
N LEU A 764 -12.69 25.90 10.05
CA LEU A 764 -13.29 24.94 11.00
C LEU A 764 -13.69 25.60 12.33
N PHE A 765 -12.78 26.37 12.94
CA PHE A 765 -12.92 26.90 14.31
C PHE A 765 -13.10 28.43 14.36
N GLY A 766 -13.19 29.09 13.21
CA GLY A 766 -13.51 30.52 13.07
C GLY A 766 -12.36 31.49 13.28
N GLY A 767 -11.20 31.04 13.74
CA GLY A 767 -10.00 31.87 13.88
C GLY A 767 -8.72 31.01 13.84
N ALA A 768 -7.61 31.64 13.47
CA ALA A 768 -6.29 30.99 13.42
C ALA A 768 -5.55 31.25 14.74
N PHE A 769 -5.57 30.28 15.66
CA PHE A 769 -4.93 30.38 16.98
C PHE A 769 -3.67 29.51 17.10
N GLY A 770 -3.15 28.97 15.98
CA GLY A 770 -1.93 28.16 15.96
C GLY A 770 -2.17 26.75 16.51
N ARG A 771 -3.37 26.20 16.34
CA ARG A 771 -3.71 24.86 16.83
C ARG A 771 -3.42 23.74 15.83
N MET A 772 -3.59 24.04 14.55
CA MET A 772 -3.28 23.11 13.47
C MET A 772 -1.79 23.23 13.14
N SER A 773 -1.07 22.12 13.16
CA SER A 773 0.34 22.05 12.74
C SER A 773 0.50 21.26 11.43
N TRP A 774 1.57 21.51 10.70
CA TRP A 774 1.96 20.65 9.59
C TRP A 774 2.52 19.33 10.13
N SER A 775 2.23 18.22 9.46
CA SER A 775 2.74 16.91 9.86
C SER A 775 4.25 16.79 9.63
N ILE A 776 4.93 16.11 10.55
CA ILE A 776 6.39 16.03 10.61
C ILE A 776 6.97 15.10 9.53
N ASN A 777 6.35 13.94 9.34
CA ASN A 777 6.88 12.81 8.56
C ASN A 777 5.78 11.88 8.01
N THR A 778 4.54 12.37 7.92
CA THR A 778 3.38 11.60 7.44
C THR A 778 3.39 11.35 5.93
N SER A 779 3.97 12.27 5.14
CA SER A 779 4.14 12.12 3.70
C SER A 779 5.59 12.37 3.25
N PRO A 780 5.98 12.00 2.03
CA PRO A 780 7.28 12.38 1.46
C PRO A 780 7.43 13.90 1.22
N LEU A 781 6.29 14.63 1.19
CA LEU A 781 6.29 16.10 1.09
C LEU A 781 6.38 16.78 2.46
N SER A 782 6.12 16.10 3.57
CA SER A 782 6.25 16.66 4.91
C SER A 782 7.66 17.23 5.12
N ARG A 783 7.75 18.36 5.83
CA ARG A 783 9.00 19.04 6.17
C ARG A 783 9.00 19.37 7.64
N SER A 784 10.15 19.19 8.30
CA SER A 784 10.31 19.50 9.72
C SER A 784 11.69 20.06 10.01
N ILE A 785 11.77 20.89 11.05
CA ILE A 785 13.00 21.52 11.55
C ILE A 785 13.09 21.36 13.06
N LEU A 786 14.28 21.53 13.61
CA LEU A 786 14.49 21.60 15.06
C LEU A 786 14.30 23.04 15.52
N ASN A 787 13.59 23.26 16.62
CA ASN A 787 13.51 24.56 17.27
C ASN A 787 14.74 24.84 18.15
N SER A 788 14.78 26.02 18.78
CA SER A 788 15.81 26.43 19.74
C SER A 788 15.98 25.50 20.95
N HIS A 789 14.99 24.65 21.24
CA HIS A 789 14.96 23.71 22.36
C HIS A 789 15.29 22.26 21.93
N GLY A 790 15.60 22.03 20.65
CA GLY A 790 15.90 20.71 20.10
C GLY A 790 14.66 19.86 19.75
N GLU A 791 13.46 20.44 19.82
CA GLU A 791 12.21 19.75 19.48
C GLU A 791 11.97 19.81 17.96
N ARG A 792 11.52 18.69 17.37
CA ARG A 792 11.19 18.62 15.94
C ARG A 792 9.76 19.09 15.69
N ILE A 793 9.62 20.15 14.89
CA ILE A 793 8.33 20.78 14.55
C ILE A 793 8.11 20.71 13.04
N GLY A 794 6.89 20.37 12.62
CA GLY A 794 6.48 20.40 11.22
C GLY A 794 6.29 21.82 10.70
N ILE A 795 6.77 22.07 9.48
CA ILE A 795 6.66 23.37 8.80
C ILE A 795 5.93 23.21 7.48
N ASP A 796 5.38 24.32 6.98
CA ASP A 796 4.75 24.40 5.66
C ASP A 796 5.65 23.79 4.57
N PRO A 797 5.24 22.69 3.93
CA PRO A 797 6.00 22.04 2.86
C PRO A 797 6.39 22.98 1.73
N THR A 798 5.58 24.00 1.42
CA THR A 798 5.82 24.92 0.30
C THR A 798 6.97 25.91 0.53
N ARG A 799 7.57 25.91 1.72
CA ARG A 799 8.86 26.58 1.97
C ARG A 799 10.02 25.92 1.21
N ASP A 800 9.93 24.62 0.93
CA ASP A 800 10.87 23.92 0.07
C ASP A 800 10.58 24.29 -1.39
N PRO A 801 11.54 24.89 -2.14
CA PRO A 801 11.34 25.25 -3.54
C PRO A 801 10.89 24.07 -4.42
N GLN A 802 11.36 22.84 -4.14
CA GLN A 802 10.99 21.65 -4.91
C GLN A 802 9.51 21.30 -4.74
N VAL A 803 8.99 21.42 -3.51
CA VAL A 803 7.57 21.18 -3.21
C VAL A 803 6.72 22.31 -3.78
N LEU A 804 7.17 23.56 -3.70
CA LEU A 804 6.48 24.70 -4.30
C LEU A 804 6.35 24.57 -5.83
N GLU A 805 7.38 24.05 -6.52
CA GLU A 805 7.31 23.75 -7.96
C GLU A 805 6.33 22.61 -8.27
N LYS A 806 6.30 21.54 -7.46
CA LYS A 806 5.30 20.47 -7.57
C LYS A 806 3.87 21.00 -7.43
N VAL A 807 3.61 21.85 -6.43
CA VAL A 807 2.30 22.52 -6.25
C VAL A 807 1.92 23.36 -7.46
N LYS A 808 2.83 24.19 -7.98
CA LYS A 808 2.60 25.01 -9.18
C LYS A 808 2.31 24.17 -10.43
N ARG A 809 3.01 23.03 -10.60
CA ARG A 809 2.81 22.10 -11.73
C ARG A 809 1.47 21.38 -11.65
N ALA A 810 1.10 20.90 -10.46
CA ALA A 810 -0.14 20.17 -10.21
C ALA A 810 -1.41 20.96 -10.57
N ARG A 811 -1.36 22.30 -10.55
CA ARG A 811 -2.47 23.18 -10.95
C ARG A 811 -2.98 22.94 -12.39
N TYR A 812 -2.10 22.47 -13.28
CA TYR A 812 -2.42 22.20 -14.69
C TYR A 812 -2.46 20.71 -15.03
N ALA A 813 -2.37 19.82 -14.03
CA ALA A 813 -2.34 18.38 -14.23
C ALA A 813 -3.62 17.85 -14.88
N LYS A 814 -3.48 17.07 -15.95
CA LYS A 814 -4.56 16.42 -16.70
C LYS A 814 -5.11 15.19 -15.96
N PRO A 815 -6.18 14.53 -16.43
CA PRO A 815 -6.57 13.22 -15.91
C PRO A 815 -5.43 12.21 -16.08
N GLY A 816 -5.17 11.39 -15.05
CA GLY A 816 -4.08 10.40 -15.07
C GLY A 816 -2.70 10.92 -14.62
N GLU A 817 -2.51 12.24 -14.51
CA GLU A 817 -1.28 12.86 -14.02
C GLU A 817 -1.32 13.10 -12.49
N MET A 818 -0.15 13.20 -11.85
CA MET A 818 -0.03 13.46 -10.41
C MET A 818 -0.57 14.83 -10.02
N ARG A 819 -1.34 14.85 -8.94
CA ARG A 819 -1.92 16.03 -8.31
C ARG A 819 -1.49 16.14 -6.85
N ILE A 820 -1.63 17.33 -6.31
CA ILE A 820 -1.41 17.64 -4.92
C ILE A 820 -2.76 17.68 -4.20
N PHE A 821 -2.81 17.05 -3.03
CA PHE A 821 -3.95 17.09 -2.13
C PHE A 821 -3.47 17.45 -0.72
N THR A 822 -4.34 18.12 0.04
CA THR A 822 -4.15 18.40 1.46
C THR A 822 -5.11 17.54 2.28
N LEU A 823 -4.58 16.67 3.13
CA LEU A 823 -5.31 15.93 4.15
C LEU A 823 -5.34 16.74 5.45
N ILE A 824 -6.50 16.78 6.09
CA ILE A 824 -6.73 17.49 7.35
C ILE A 824 -7.26 16.47 8.36
N ASP A 825 -6.49 16.20 9.40
CA ASP A 825 -6.86 15.35 10.52
C ASP A 825 -7.22 16.23 11.72
N THR A 826 -8.51 16.29 12.07
CA THR A 826 -8.97 17.10 13.21
C THR A 826 -8.80 16.42 14.56
N TYR A 827 -8.48 15.11 14.61
CA TYR A 827 -8.16 14.44 15.87
C TYR A 827 -6.74 14.79 16.31
N ASN A 828 -5.76 14.53 15.44
CA ASN A 828 -4.35 14.85 15.69
C ASN A 828 -4.06 16.36 15.53
N MET A 829 -4.98 17.13 14.95
CA MET A 829 -4.84 18.56 14.61
C MET A 829 -3.68 18.80 13.63
N GLU A 830 -3.53 17.89 12.66
CA GLU A 830 -2.45 17.92 11.68
C GLU A 830 -2.96 18.18 10.27
N VAL A 831 -2.13 18.88 9.48
CA VAL A 831 -2.32 19.09 8.04
C VAL A 831 -1.17 18.41 7.30
N THR A 832 -1.50 17.59 6.29
CA THR A 832 -0.53 16.84 5.48
C THR A 832 -0.73 17.13 4.00
N LEU A 833 0.32 17.60 3.33
CA LEU A 833 0.34 17.69 1.87
C LEU A 833 0.80 16.35 1.28
N PHE A 834 0.15 15.82 0.25
CA PHE A 834 0.54 14.57 -0.39
C PHE A 834 0.26 14.54 -1.91
N GLU A 835 0.88 13.59 -2.60
CA GLU A 835 0.70 13.36 -4.04
C GLU A 835 -0.16 12.11 -4.30
N ALA A 836 -1.06 12.21 -5.27
CA ALA A 836 -1.92 11.12 -5.76
C ALA A 836 -2.44 11.48 -7.17
N VAL A 837 -2.93 10.50 -7.95
CA VAL A 837 -3.55 10.78 -9.27
C VAL A 837 -5.02 11.14 -9.11
N ASN A 838 -5.75 10.37 -8.30
CA ASN A 838 -7.15 10.61 -7.94
C ASN A 838 -7.26 10.86 -6.42
N PRO A 839 -8.26 11.63 -5.95
CA PRO A 839 -8.52 11.82 -4.52
C PRO A 839 -8.80 10.47 -3.81
N PRO A 840 -8.04 10.10 -2.76
CA PRO A 840 -8.32 8.91 -1.96
C PRO A 840 -9.67 9.02 -1.24
N ILE A 841 -10.63 8.16 -1.58
CA ILE A 841 -11.97 8.15 -0.96
C ILE A 841 -11.90 7.62 0.48
N SER A 842 -11.01 6.67 0.74
CA SER A 842 -10.74 6.15 2.09
C SER A 842 -9.26 5.83 2.29
N PHE A 843 -8.82 5.93 3.53
CA PHE A 843 -7.53 5.41 3.99
C PHE A 843 -7.75 4.10 4.72
N PHE A 844 -7.07 3.04 4.27
CA PHE A 844 -7.01 1.76 4.97
C PHE A 844 -5.73 1.70 5.80
N LEU A 845 -5.87 1.66 7.12
CA LEU A 845 -4.77 1.32 8.01
C LEU A 845 -4.56 -0.20 7.90
N CYS A 846 -3.37 -0.62 7.45
CA CYS A 846 -3.07 -2.02 7.10
C CYS A 846 -1.85 -2.60 7.85
N ALA A 847 -0.89 -1.76 8.20
CA ALA A 847 0.34 -2.17 8.89
C ALA A 847 0.84 -1.05 9.83
N SER A 848 1.79 -1.39 10.70
CA SER A 848 2.56 -0.42 11.50
C SER A 848 4.04 -0.45 11.14
N GLU A 849 4.72 0.69 11.26
CA GLU A 849 6.12 0.85 10.90
C GLU A 849 6.71 2.04 11.67
N GLY A 850 7.83 1.84 12.38
CA GLY A 850 8.49 2.90 13.17
C GLY A 850 7.61 3.58 14.25
N GLY A 851 6.57 2.89 14.75
CA GLY A 851 5.61 3.45 15.73
C GLY A 851 4.44 4.23 15.13
N MET A 852 4.34 4.32 13.80
CA MET A 852 3.23 4.93 13.06
C MET A 852 2.45 3.88 12.26
N GLN A 853 1.28 4.25 11.75
CA GLN A 853 0.40 3.38 10.96
C GLN A 853 0.57 3.67 9.46
N ARG A 854 0.78 2.63 8.65
CA ARG A 854 0.73 2.70 7.19
C ARG A 854 -0.72 2.74 6.73
N ALA A 855 -1.12 3.92 6.28
CA ALA A 855 -2.44 4.27 5.81
C ALA A 855 -2.46 4.29 4.27
N VAL A 856 -2.98 3.24 3.66
CA VAL A 856 -3.10 3.09 2.20
C VAL A 856 -4.30 3.90 1.73
N GLY A 857 -4.04 5.04 1.08
CA GLY A 857 -5.08 5.90 0.51
C GLY A 857 -5.53 5.37 -0.84
N CYS A 858 -6.81 5.05 -0.97
CA CYS A 858 -7.35 4.43 -2.19
C CYS A 858 -8.46 5.24 -2.85
N SER A 859 -8.42 5.36 -4.18
CA SER A 859 -9.59 5.76 -4.99
C SER A 859 -10.52 4.58 -5.20
N TYR A 860 -11.79 4.83 -5.58
CA TYR A 860 -12.79 3.79 -5.76
C TYR A 860 -13.24 3.65 -7.21
N ASP A 861 -13.00 2.48 -7.82
CA ASP A 861 -13.67 2.10 -9.07
C ASP A 861 -14.90 1.23 -8.76
N TRP A 862 -16.02 1.93 -8.60
CA TRP A 862 -17.29 1.35 -8.20
C TRP A 862 -17.86 0.33 -9.20
N THR A 863 -17.46 0.38 -10.47
CA THR A 863 -17.92 -0.57 -11.51
C THR A 863 -17.34 -1.98 -11.26
N ALA A 864 -16.08 -2.07 -10.86
CA ALA A 864 -15.38 -3.32 -10.53
C ALA A 864 -15.44 -3.68 -9.02
N GLN A 865 -16.02 -2.79 -8.21
CA GLN A 865 -15.97 -2.77 -6.74
C GLN A 865 -14.54 -2.77 -6.17
N THR A 866 -13.57 -2.19 -6.89
CA THR A 866 -12.14 -2.21 -6.53
C THR A 866 -11.69 -0.88 -5.93
N MET A 867 -10.97 -0.94 -4.82
CA MET A 867 -10.19 0.17 -4.27
C MET A 867 -8.79 0.16 -4.90
N TYR A 868 -8.36 1.24 -5.52
CA TYR A 868 -7.02 1.32 -6.11
C TYR A 868 -6.09 2.18 -5.26
N ARG A 869 -4.90 1.67 -4.93
CA ARG A 869 -3.87 2.42 -4.19
C ARG A 869 -3.46 3.65 -4.98
N GLU A 870 -3.67 4.83 -4.41
CA GLU A 870 -3.24 6.12 -4.95
C GLU A 870 -2.02 6.67 -4.20
N THR A 871 -1.94 6.42 -2.89
CA THR A 871 -0.87 6.91 -2.03
C THR A 871 -0.75 6.06 -0.76
N VAL A 872 0.34 6.21 0.01
CA VAL A 872 0.45 5.66 1.38
C VAL A 872 1.01 6.72 2.30
N LEU A 873 0.35 6.94 3.43
CA LEU A 873 0.73 7.90 4.46
C LEU A 873 1.12 7.20 5.77
N ARG A 874 1.92 7.87 6.60
CA ARG A 874 2.33 7.41 7.94
C ARG A 874 1.56 8.20 9.01
N LEU A 875 0.40 7.68 9.42
CA LEU A 875 -0.49 8.36 10.36
C LEU A 875 -0.14 8.01 11.82
N PRO A 876 -0.38 8.91 12.80
CA PRO A 876 -0.15 8.63 14.22
C PRO A 876 -0.93 7.40 14.71
N THR A 877 -0.36 6.62 15.63
CA THR A 877 -0.99 5.37 16.13
C THR A 877 -2.35 5.59 16.78
N ALA A 878 -2.59 6.74 17.40
CA ALA A 878 -3.90 7.08 17.97
C ALA A 878 -5.03 7.11 16.92
N THR A 879 -4.73 7.32 15.63
CA THR A 879 -5.70 7.28 14.52
C THR A 879 -6.46 5.96 14.48
N LEU A 880 -5.76 4.84 14.75
CA LEU A 880 -6.32 3.49 14.69
C LEU A 880 -7.52 3.31 15.64
N GLU A 881 -7.47 3.89 16.84
CA GLU A 881 -8.52 3.76 17.87
C GLU A 881 -9.86 4.40 17.46
N PHE A 882 -9.81 5.39 16.56
CA PHE A 882 -10.98 6.14 16.08
C PHE A 882 -11.46 5.68 14.69
N THR A 883 -10.93 4.58 14.16
CA THR A 883 -11.35 4.00 12.87
C THR A 883 -12.25 2.77 13.04
N TYR A 884 -12.91 2.36 11.95
CA TYR A 884 -13.78 1.19 11.92
C TYR A 884 -13.14 0.06 11.14
N ARG A 885 -13.29 -1.19 11.61
CA ARG A 885 -12.81 -2.37 10.87
C ARG A 885 -13.72 -2.64 9.68
N VAL A 886 -13.15 -2.91 8.51
CA VAL A 886 -13.85 -3.26 7.27
C VAL A 886 -13.46 -4.68 6.85
N HIS A 887 -14.44 -5.42 6.35
CA HIS A 887 -14.29 -6.82 5.94
C HIS A 887 -14.09 -6.92 4.43
N ARG A 888 -13.13 -7.77 4.01
CA ARG A 888 -12.87 -8.17 2.61
C ARG A 888 -12.93 -7.03 1.58
N VAL A 889 -11.98 -6.11 1.65
CA VAL A 889 -11.81 -5.03 0.67
C VAL A 889 -11.04 -5.54 -0.54
N LYS A 890 -11.60 -5.40 -1.75
CA LYS A 890 -10.87 -5.67 -2.99
C LYS A 890 -9.93 -4.50 -3.31
N ILE A 891 -8.63 -4.75 -3.33
CA ILE A 891 -7.56 -3.78 -3.57
C ILE A 891 -6.82 -4.08 -4.87
N GLY A 892 -6.54 -3.06 -5.67
CA GLY A 892 -5.67 -3.11 -6.85
C GLY A 892 -4.49 -2.14 -6.75
N MET A 893 -3.37 -2.48 -7.40
CA MET A 893 -2.12 -1.73 -7.28
C MET A 893 -2.05 -0.49 -8.18
N ARG A 894 -2.65 -0.56 -9.38
CA ARG A 894 -2.70 0.53 -10.38
C ARG A 894 -4.11 0.61 -10.95
N ARG A 895 -4.71 1.81 -10.95
CA ARG A 895 -6.04 2.02 -11.50
C ARG A 895 -6.00 1.99 -13.05
N PRO A 896 -6.88 1.23 -13.72
CA PRO A 896 -7.01 1.32 -15.18
C PRO A 896 -7.54 2.71 -15.55
N GLN A 897 -6.93 3.33 -16.55
CA GLN A 897 -7.44 4.60 -17.08
C GLN A 897 -8.63 4.32 -18.00
N TRP A 898 -9.72 5.04 -17.78
CA TRP A 898 -10.93 4.97 -18.58
C TRP A 898 -10.92 6.09 -19.63
N PRO A 899 -11.31 5.82 -20.89
CA PRO A 899 -11.31 6.84 -21.94
C PRO A 899 -12.27 7.98 -21.58
N CYS A 900 -11.77 9.22 -21.61
CA CYS A 900 -12.54 10.42 -21.34
C CYS A 900 -12.24 11.50 -22.38
N ARG A 901 -13.24 12.33 -22.69
CA ARG A 901 -13.11 13.44 -23.63
C ARG A 901 -13.20 14.77 -22.89
N HIS A 902 -12.53 15.79 -23.41
CA HIS A 902 -12.78 17.15 -22.97
C HIS A 902 -14.18 17.57 -23.42
N LYS A 903 -14.91 18.29 -22.56
CA LYS A 903 -16.29 18.71 -22.82
C LYS A 903 -16.44 19.52 -24.11
N ASP A 904 -15.40 20.27 -24.47
CA ASP A 904 -15.39 21.18 -25.62
C ASP A 904 -14.85 20.54 -26.93
N GLY A 905 -14.70 19.20 -26.97
CA GLY A 905 -14.56 18.43 -28.22
C GLY A 905 -13.20 17.77 -28.49
N GLU A 906 -12.14 18.11 -27.74
CA GLU A 906 -10.86 17.41 -27.86
C GLU A 906 -10.97 15.99 -27.30
N THR A 907 -10.73 15.01 -28.17
CA THR A 907 -10.77 13.57 -27.84
C THR A 907 -9.36 13.11 -27.55
N HIS A 908 -9.07 12.76 -26.29
CA HIS A 908 -7.78 12.21 -25.91
C HIS A 908 -7.82 10.68 -25.91
N MET A 909 -7.04 10.07 -26.80
CA MET A 909 -6.51 8.72 -26.61
C MET A 909 -5.07 8.82 -26.12
N ALA A 910 -4.70 7.94 -25.19
CA ALA A 910 -3.33 7.58 -24.84
C ALA A 910 -3.32 6.09 -24.52
#